data_AF-A0A949DWR6-F1
#
_entry.id   AF-A0A949DWR6-F1
#
_cell.length_a   1.000
_cell.length_b   1.000
_cell.length_c   1.000
_cell.angle_alpha   90.00
_cell.angle_beta   90.00
_cell.angle_gamma   90.00
#
_symmetry.space_group_name_H-M   'P 1'
#
loop_
_entity.id
_entity.type
_entity.pdbx_description
1 polymer ?
#
loop_
_entity_poly.entity_id
_entity_poly.type
_entity_poly.pdbx_seq_one_letter_code
_entity_poly.pdbx_strand_id
1 'polypeptide(L)'
;MADVFLAWCRRGIDGFRCDAGYKIPVSAWKYIVSMVREQYPDTIFFLEGLGGKISVARDILNKANFNWAYSELFQNYDRGQIESYLPGAMEISQSEGIIVHFAETHDNIRLASRSRTFARMRTALCALCSDKGGFAFANGVEWYATEKINVHGSPSLNWGAEKNQVEHIRRLNSLLRTHPAFFDRTDLKLIQQGKGNNIVLLRHNIPSGRKLLVIANLDDENQTLAKWNPHETEMEGSAFVDLLTGEDVYVDKADGQFTYLLEPAKVLCLSERPDDLELLERTVSDNRCFSLVPERVKRQCMRAKALDVFSFYNETGNLGKFDVDKACFELEKDPVEFCRKQNPISQESRIITWTWPRDAKREVMIPPGHFLIVRASNSFRARIIEDDRCIAEENSLQQSDGLFFALFSPLSIPDKHCSRTLKLSVYSPNRCEHVDASLFYLSMSNNVKVKKNYRRPEILAHNDIFLGTNGHGAVMRAGVAWGTLSSRYDALLAANMNSEYPEDRWIMFTRCRAWLVFQGYSQDINIDCLDSFKFDYNSKGFWCFNIPCGQGEHVALIIKVEMLSGKNDLRMEFFRQPAEGKEGKLADHRQVKLILRPDIENRNFHELTKAYVGPEHLWRESVTFNSNGFTFAPEPEHNLRVQVSHGAFAWEPEWHYMVGRPVDAERGLDPDSDLFSPGYFSVLLKGNQSMELTAHISDSTKKPPSNIDAPHNIHKFNNENDMWRFDEALCNALNHYIVNRGGLKTVIAGYPWFLDWGRDSLIFVRGLISSGRTEDARAILKQFGQFEKGGTLPNMIRGNDAGNRDTSDAPLWFFVACSDLVNIEGNKNFFSLKYGKKTIRQILFSIINSYIEGTSNGIKMDPESGLIFSPAHFTWMDTNHPAGTPREGYPIEIQALWFFALSFLSQIDSGKAGKKWEDMAKKVQS
;
A
#
# COMPACT_ATOMS: atom_id res chain seq x y z
N MET A 1 -28.61 -19.29 5.20
CA MET A 1 -28.68 -19.61 3.76
C MET A 1 -27.72 -18.76 2.94
N ALA A 2 -27.74 -17.42 3.04
CA ALA A 2 -26.80 -16.56 2.31
C ALA A 2 -25.32 -16.94 2.50
N ASP A 3 -24.92 -17.34 3.71
CA ASP A 3 -23.54 -17.79 4.00
C ASP A 3 -23.09 -18.98 3.16
N VAL A 4 -24.01 -19.85 2.74
CA VAL A 4 -23.70 -20.99 1.86
C VAL A 4 -23.28 -20.48 0.48
N PHE A 5 -24.01 -19.51 -0.07
CA PHE A 5 -23.65 -18.88 -1.34
C PHE A 5 -22.31 -18.14 -1.22
N LEU A 6 -22.13 -17.34 -0.16
CA LEU A 6 -20.87 -16.63 0.10
C LEU A 6 -19.68 -17.58 0.23
N ALA A 7 -19.86 -18.75 0.86
CA ALA A 7 -18.80 -19.76 0.97
C ALA A 7 -18.35 -20.28 -0.40
N TRP A 8 -19.24 -20.38 -1.38
CA TRP A 8 -18.91 -20.77 -2.75
C TRP A 8 -18.32 -19.61 -3.55
N CYS A 9 -18.80 -18.38 -3.37
CA CYS A 9 -18.20 -17.20 -4.00
C CYS A 9 -16.73 -16.99 -3.56
N ARG A 10 -16.43 -17.20 -2.27
CA ARG A 10 -15.05 -17.21 -1.74
C ARG A 10 -14.14 -18.23 -2.43
N ARG A 11 -14.71 -19.30 -2.98
CA ARG A 11 -14.02 -20.35 -3.75
C ARG A 11 -13.96 -20.09 -5.26
N GLY A 12 -14.47 -18.94 -5.72
CA GLY A 12 -14.44 -18.54 -7.13
C GLY A 12 -15.69 -18.89 -7.93
N ILE A 13 -16.80 -19.26 -7.29
CA ILE A 13 -18.09 -19.46 -7.99
C ILE A 13 -18.77 -18.10 -8.22
N ASP A 14 -19.02 -17.79 -9.49
CA ASP A 14 -19.59 -16.50 -9.92
C ASP A 14 -21.09 -16.57 -10.22
N GLY A 15 -21.73 -17.72 -10.04
CA GLY A 15 -23.16 -17.82 -10.25
C GLY A 15 -23.78 -19.13 -9.81
N PHE A 16 -25.10 -19.11 -9.67
CA PHE A 16 -25.90 -20.18 -9.09
C PHE A 16 -27.17 -20.45 -9.91
N ARG A 17 -27.30 -21.67 -10.44
CA ARG A 17 -28.58 -22.20 -10.93
C ARG A 17 -29.38 -22.68 -9.73
N CYS A 18 -30.48 -22.02 -9.45
CA CYS A 18 -31.34 -22.26 -8.29
C CYS A 18 -32.53 -23.13 -8.70
N ASP A 19 -32.54 -24.36 -8.20
CA ASP A 19 -33.58 -25.37 -8.45
C ASP A 19 -34.90 -24.99 -7.78
N ALA A 20 -36.01 -25.17 -8.51
CA ALA A 20 -37.38 -24.91 -8.06
C ALA A 20 -37.53 -23.58 -7.29
N GLY A 21 -36.84 -22.53 -7.73
CA GLY A 21 -36.70 -21.29 -6.95
C GLY A 21 -38.03 -20.61 -6.63
N TYR A 22 -39.06 -20.87 -7.44
CA TYR A 22 -40.44 -20.42 -7.25
C TYR A 22 -41.15 -21.00 -6.01
N LYS A 23 -40.59 -22.05 -5.38
CA LYS A 23 -41.09 -22.61 -4.11
C LYS A 23 -40.62 -21.80 -2.90
N ILE A 24 -39.59 -20.97 -3.06
CA ILE A 24 -39.02 -20.16 -2.00
C ILE A 24 -39.63 -18.74 -2.06
N PRO A 25 -39.98 -18.12 -0.91
CA PRO A 25 -40.54 -16.78 -0.90
C PRO A 25 -39.60 -15.74 -1.53
N VAL A 26 -40.16 -14.83 -2.33
CA VAL A 26 -39.44 -13.73 -3.00
C VAL A 26 -38.64 -12.88 -2.00
N SER A 27 -39.17 -12.65 -0.79
CA SER A 27 -38.48 -11.92 0.27
C SER A 27 -37.20 -12.61 0.76
N ALA A 28 -37.19 -13.94 0.82
CA ALA A 28 -36.00 -14.71 1.18
C ALA A 28 -34.93 -14.61 0.08
N TRP A 29 -35.33 -14.70 -1.19
CA TRP A 29 -34.40 -14.48 -2.30
C TRP A 29 -33.82 -13.07 -2.30
N LYS A 30 -34.65 -12.05 -2.08
CA LYS A 30 -34.19 -10.67 -1.98
C LYS A 30 -33.09 -10.51 -0.93
N TYR A 31 -33.29 -11.09 0.27
CA TYR A 31 -32.26 -11.09 1.30
C TYR A 31 -30.98 -11.82 0.87
N ILE A 32 -31.09 -13.05 0.33
CA ILE A 32 -29.93 -13.85 -0.08
C ILE A 32 -29.12 -13.13 -1.16
N VAL A 33 -29.79 -12.66 -2.23
CA VAL A 33 -29.12 -11.98 -3.36
C VAL A 33 -28.47 -10.69 -2.90
N SER A 34 -29.13 -9.90 -2.04
CA SER A 34 -28.53 -8.69 -1.47
C SER A 34 -27.27 -8.97 -0.66
N MET A 35 -27.30 -9.95 0.26
CA MET A 35 -26.12 -10.31 1.08
C MET A 35 -24.94 -10.82 0.24
N VAL A 36 -25.24 -11.57 -0.83
CA VAL A 36 -24.19 -12.07 -1.74
C VAL A 36 -23.60 -10.93 -2.56
N ARG A 37 -24.44 -10.08 -3.15
CA ARG A 37 -23.99 -8.95 -3.99
C ARG A 37 -23.34 -7.81 -3.23
N GLU A 38 -23.53 -7.74 -1.92
CA GLU A 38 -22.78 -6.82 -1.06
C GLU A 38 -21.27 -7.13 -1.07
N GLN A 39 -20.88 -8.38 -1.33
CA GLN A 39 -19.48 -8.83 -1.40
C GLN A 39 -19.04 -9.21 -2.83
N TYR A 40 -19.97 -9.69 -3.64
CA TYR A 40 -19.73 -10.22 -4.99
C TYR A 40 -20.81 -9.68 -5.95
N PRO A 41 -20.75 -8.39 -6.32
CA PRO A 41 -21.84 -7.68 -7.00
C PRO A 41 -22.23 -8.31 -8.35
N ASP A 42 -21.27 -8.90 -9.05
CA ASP A 42 -21.46 -9.52 -10.36
C ASP A 42 -22.00 -10.97 -10.29
N THR A 43 -22.27 -11.50 -9.09
CA THR A 43 -22.77 -12.88 -8.94
C THR A 43 -24.10 -13.06 -9.68
N ILE A 44 -24.14 -14.08 -10.54
CA ILE A 44 -25.31 -14.41 -11.35
C ILE A 44 -26.24 -15.37 -10.60
N PHE A 45 -27.53 -15.03 -10.55
CA PHE A 45 -28.58 -15.93 -10.06
C PHE A 45 -29.47 -16.35 -11.22
N PHE A 46 -29.56 -17.65 -11.45
CA PHE A 46 -30.28 -18.26 -12.55
C PHE A 46 -31.43 -19.11 -12.01
N LEU A 47 -32.67 -18.71 -12.31
CA LEU A 47 -33.88 -19.39 -11.84
C LEU A 47 -34.19 -20.57 -12.74
N GLU A 48 -34.20 -21.78 -12.18
CA GLU A 48 -34.99 -22.85 -12.77
C GLU A 48 -36.44 -22.74 -12.24
N GLY A 49 -37.34 -22.42 -13.16
CA GLY A 49 -38.72 -22.00 -12.87
C GLY A 49 -39.78 -23.00 -13.31
N LEU A 50 -39.41 -24.22 -13.70
CA LEU A 50 -40.30 -25.14 -14.43
C LEU A 50 -41.49 -25.54 -13.56
N GLY A 51 -42.70 -25.42 -14.13
CA GLY A 51 -43.95 -25.75 -13.42
C GLY A 51 -44.37 -24.75 -12.34
N GLY A 52 -43.66 -23.63 -12.20
CA GLY A 52 -44.05 -22.50 -11.37
C GLY A 52 -45.07 -21.58 -12.06
N LYS A 53 -45.77 -20.74 -11.28
CA LYS A 53 -46.60 -19.67 -11.88
C LYS A 53 -45.69 -18.63 -12.53
N ILE A 54 -45.98 -18.25 -13.77
CA ILE A 54 -45.22 -17.21 -14.51
C ILE A 54 -45.11 -15.92 -13.69
N SER A 55 -46.17 -15.52 -12.97
CA SER A 55 -46.13 -14.33 -12.11
C SER A 55 -45.08 -14.39 -11.01
N VAL A 56 -44.80 -15.58 -10.46
CA VAL A 56 -43.76 -15.77 -9.45
C VAL A 56 -42.37 -15.71 -10.07
N ALA A 57 -42.18 -16.28 -11.28
CA ALA A 57 -40.91 -16.17 -12.00
C ALA A 57 -40.57 -14.71 -12.33
N ARG A 58 -41.55 -13.93 -12.80
CA ARG A 58 -41.39 -12.49 -13.05
C ARG A 58 -41.06 -11.72 -11.77
N ASP A 59 -41.72 -12.04 -10.66
CA ASP A 59 -41.39 -11.43 -9.36
C ASP A 59 -39.98 -11.77 -8.88
N ILE A 60 -39.48 -12.99 -9.12
CA ILE A 60 -38.11 -13.37 -8.74
C ILE A 60 -37.08 -12.64 -9.61
N LEU A 61 -37.29 -12.59 -10.93
CA LEU A 61 -36.41 -11.83 -11.85
C LEU A 61 -36.37 -10.35 -11.46
N ASN A 62 -37.52 -9.73 -11.32
CA ASN A 62 -37.63 -8.28 -11.12
C ASN A 62 -37.35 -7.86 -9.66
N LYS A 63 -38.06 -8.43 -8.68
CA LYS A 63 -38.03 -7.96 -7.27
C LYS A 63 -36.93 -8.62 -6.45
N ALA A 64 -36.58 -9.87 -6.73
CA ALA A 64 -35.48 -10.57 -6.07
C ALA A 64 -34.15 -10.46 -6.82
N ASN A 65 -34.13 -9.77 -7.96
CA ASN A 65 -32.93 -9.41 -8.70
C ASN A 65 -32.17 -10.63 -9.27
N PHE A 66 -32.89 -11.65 -9.72
CA PHE A 66 -32.30 -12.75 -10.50
C PHE A 66 -31.98 -12.28 -11.92
N ASN A 67 -30.88 -12.76 -12.49
CA ASN A 67 -30.45 -12.32 -13.82
C ASN A 67 -31.24 -13.02 -14.91
N TRP A 68 -31.35 -14.34 -14.79
CA TRP A 68 -31.80 -15.24 -15.85
C TRP A 68 -32.84 -16.22 -15.32
N ALA A 69 -33.69 -16.75 -16.21
CA ALA A 69 -34.58 -17.87 -15.91
C ALA A 69 -34.67 -18.87 -17.05
N TYR A 70 -35.08 -20.10 -16.74
CA TYR A 70 -35.30 -21.14 -17.74
C TYR A 70 -36.39 -20.74 -18.74
N SER A 71 -36.14 -21.04 -20.01
CA SER A 71 -37.20 -21.14 -21.01
C SER A 71 -37.87 -22.50 -20.96
N GLU A 72 -39.16 -22.53 -21.22
CA GLU A 72 -39.95 -23.75 -21.45
C GLU A 72 -40.09 -24.05 -22.95
N LEU A 73 -39.39 -23.32 -23.85
CA LEU A 73 -39.46 -23.55 -25.30
C LEU A 73 -39.15 -25.01 -25.67
N PHE A 74 -38.28 -25.69 -24.91
CA PHE A 74 -37.93 -27.09 -25.12
C PHE A 74 -39.12 -28.06 -25.03
N GLN A 75 -40.21 -27.66 -24.36
CA GLN A 75 -41.46 -28.43 -24.21
C GLN A 75 -42.53 -28.09 -25.26
N ASN A 76 -42.28 -27.09 -26.10
CA ASN A 76 -43.20 -26.64 -27.15
C ASN A 76 -42.72 -27.19 -28.51
N TYR A 77 -43.43 -28.17 -29.06
CA TYR A 77 -42.99 -28.97 -30.21
C TYR A 77 -43.63 -28.56 -31.53
N ASP A 78 -44.92 -28.20 -31.53
CA ASP A 78 -45.63 -27.75 -32.72
C ASP A 78 -45.75 -26.23 -32.81
N ARG A 79 -46.14 -25.74 -33.98
CA ARG A 79 -46.28 -24.31 -34.26
C ARG A 79 -47.21 -23.59 -33.28
N GLY A 80 -48.37 -24.17 -32.96
CA GLY A 80 -49.36 -23.52 -32.10
C GLY A 80 -48.84 -23.33 -30.67
N GLN A 81 -48.11 -24.32 -30.16
CA GLN A 81 -47.43 -24.24 -28.88
C GLN A 81 -46.37 -23.14 -28.86
N ILE A 82 -45.53 -23.06 -29.89
CA ILE A 82 -44.45 -22.05 -29.98
C ILE A 82 -45.03 -20.64 -30.14
N GLU A 83 -46.06 -20.46 -30.98
CA GLU A 83 -46.76 -19.17 -31.15
C GLU A 83 -47.41 -18.68 -29.85
N SER A 84 -47.91 -19.61 -29.02
CA SER A 84 -48.49 -19.26 -27.72
C SER A 84 -47.44 -18.91 -26.67
N TYR A 85 -46.27 -19.54 -26.70
CA TYR A 85 -45.26 -19.44 -25.64
C TYR A 85 -44.21 -18.34 -25.91
N LEU A 86 -43.62 -18.34 -27.11
CA LEU A 86 -42.41 -17.57 -27.41
C LEU A 86 -42.59 -16.05 -27.25
N PRO A 87 -43.70 -15.42 -27.67
CA PRO A 87 -43.91 -13.98 -27.46
C PRO A 87 -43.85 -13.57 -25.98
N GLY A 88 -44.40 -14.38 -25.07
CA GLY A 88 -44.34 -14.11 -23.63
C GLY A 88 -42.93 -14.23 -23.06
N ALA A 89 -42.14 -15.20 -23.53
CA ALA A 89 -40.74 -15.34 -23.14
C ALA A 89 -39.88 -14.16 -23.64
N MET A 90 -40.17 -13.63 -24.83
CA MET A 90 -39.54 -12.43 -25.38
C MET A 90 -39.88 -11.19 -24.56
N GLU A 91 -41.15 -10.99 -24.21
CA GLU A 91 -41.61 -9.89 -23.35
C GLU A 91 -40.87 -9.88 -22.00
N ILE A 92 -40.72 -11.05 -21.38
CA ILE A 92 -40.00 -11.18 -20.10
C ILE A 92 -38.51 -10.83 -20.26
N SER A 93 -37.89 -11.31 -21.34
CA SER A 93 -36.46 -11.05 -21.63
C SER A 93 -36.15 -9.60 -21.92
N GLN A 94 -37.13 -8.84 -22.41
CA GLN A 94 -37.01 -7.40 -22.66
C GLN A 94 -37.12 -6.55 -21.39
N SER A 95 -37.86 -7.00 -20.38
CA SER A 95 -38.29 -6.15 -19.27
C SER A 95 -37.80 -6.58 -17.89
N GLU A 96 -37.67 -7.88 -17.61
CA GLU A 96 -37.42 -8.37 -16.25
C GLU A 96 -36.12 -9.18 -16.12
N GLY A 97 -35.76 -9.99 -17.12
CA GLY A 97 -34.53 -10.80 -17.09
C GLY A 97 -34.49 -11.84 -18.22
N ILE A 98 -33.30 -12.28 -18.61
CA ILE A 98 -33.13 -13.09 -19.83
C ILE A 98 -33.68 -14.50 -19.63
N ILE A 99 -34.56 -14.93 -20.53
CA ILE A 99 -35.07 -16.31 -20.59
C ILE A 99 -34.14 -17.17 -21.46
N VAL A 100 -33.37 -18.05 -20.82
CA VAL A 100 -32.36 -18.88 -21.48
C VAL A 100 -33.03 -20.10 -22.10
N HIS A 101 -32.90 -20.25 -23.42
CA HIS A 101 -33.48 -21.34 -24.18
C HIS A 101 -32.63 -22.60 -24.07
N PHE A 102 -33.17 -23.64 -23.42
CA PHE A 102 -32.55 -24.95 -23.43
C PHE A 102 -32.94 -25.73 -24.68
N ALA A 103 -32.01 -26.48 -25.30
CA ALA A 103 -32.39 -27.50 -26.27
C ALA A 103 -33.16 -28.64 -25.60
N GLU A 104 -32.61 -29.15 -24.49
CA GLU A 104 -33.22 -30.12 -23.59
C GLU A 104 -32.56 -30.04 -22.21
N THR A 105 -33.24 -30.57 -21.19
CA THR A 105 -32.77 -30.62 -19.79
C THR A 105 -32.47 -32.05 -19.34
N HIS A 106 -32.04 -32.24 -18.09
CA HIS A 106 -31.85 -33.57 -17.51
C HIS A 106 -33.16 -34.30 -17.15
N ASP A 107 -34.27 -33.57 -17.02
CA ASP A 107 -35.56 -34.14 -16.60
C ASP A 107 -36.35 -34.78 -17.74
N ASN A 108 -36.05 -34.40 -18.99
CA ASN A 108 -36.80 -34.84 -20.17
C ASN A 108 -36.21 -36.11 -20.82
N ILE A 109 -37.04 -36.76 -21.65
CA ILE A 109 -36.55 -37.76 -22.61
C ILE A 109 -35.64 -37.07 -23.61
N ARG A 110 -34.56 -37.73 -24.01
CA ARG A 110 -33.58 -37.18 -24.94
C ARG A 110 -34.19 -36.99 -26.33
N LEU A 111 -34.00 -35.84 -26.94
CA LEU A 111 -34.44 -35.54 -28.30
C LEU A 111 -33.91 -36.55 -29.32
N ALA A 112 -32.67 -37.01 -29.12
CA ALA A 112 -32.04 -38.00 -30.00
C ALA A 112 -32.67 -39.39 -29.92
N SER A 113 -33.47 -39.69 -28.88
CA SER A 113 -34.22 -40.95 -28.80
C SER A 113 -35.39 -40.98 -29.80
N ARG A 114 -35.85 -39.83 -30.29
CA ARG A 114 -36.79 -39.74 -31.43
C ARG A 114 -36.04 -39.91 -32.75
N SER A 115 -35.16 -38.96 -33.07
CA SER A 115 -34.29 -39.04 -34.23
C SER A 115 -33.15 -38.03 -34.11
N ARG A 116 -32.02 -38.28 -34.80
CA ARG A 116 -30.90 -37.32 -34.85
C ARG A 116 -31.30 -36.04 -35.58
N THR A 117 -32.11 -36.15 -36.63
CA THR A 117 -32.59 -35.00 -37.42
C THR A 117 -33.47 -34.09 -36.56
N PHE A 118 -34.40 -34.68 -35.79
CA PHE A 118 -35.22 -33.93 -34.83
C PHE A 118 -34.37 -33.26 -33.74
N ALA A 119 -33.40 -33.98 -33.18
CA ALA A 119 -32.51 -33.42 -32.16
C ALA A 119 -31.69 -32.24 -32.70
N ARG A 120 -31.15 -32.34 -33.92
CA ARG A 120 -30.40 -31.26 -34.58
C ARG A 120 -31.29 -30.04 -34.83
N MET A 121 -32.49 -30.26 -35.36
CA MET A 121 -33.49 -29.21 -35.59
C MET A 121 -33.85 -28.47 -34.30
N ARG A 122 -34.17 -29.21 -33.23
CA ARG A 122 -34.56 -28.61 -31.94
C ARG A 122 -33.42 -27.84 -31.29
N THR A 123 -32.19 -28.33 -31.44
CA THR A 123 -30.98 -27.63 -30.98
C THR A 123 -30.82 -26.29 -31.70
N ALA A 124 -30.91 -26.29 -33.04
CA ALA A 124 -30.83 -25.08 -33.85
C ALA A 124 -31.98 -24.11 -33.56
N LEU A 125 -33.21 -24.61 -33.47
CA LEU A 125 -34.40 -23.83 -33.16
C LEU A 125 -34.26 -23.08 -31.84
N CYS A 126 -33.90 -23.78 -30.75
CA CYS A 126 -33.77 -23.16 -29.44
C CYS A 126 -32.63 -22.13 -29.40
N ALA A 127 -31.51 -22.40 -30.07
CA ALA A 127 -30.40 -21.46 -30.19
C ALA A 127 -30.82 -20.21 -30.98
N LEU A 128 -31.38 -20.38 -32.18
CA LEU A 128 -31.70 -19.30 -33.11
C LEU A 128 -32.91 -18.47 -32.70
N CYS A 129 -33.81 -19.01 -31.88
CA CYS A 129 -34.93 -18.27 -31.29
C CYS A 129 -34.56 -17.56 -29.97
N SER A 130 -33.38 -17.82 -29.39
CA SER A 130 -32.97 -17.25 -28.10
C SER A 130 -32.98 -15.72 -28.09
N ASP A 131 -33.37 -15.11 -26.98
CA ASP A 131 -33.17 -13.67 -26.75
C ASP A 131 -31.72 -13.42 -26.33
N LYS A 132 -31.09 -12.40 -26.94
CA LYS A 132 -29.71 -11.97 -26.65
C LYS A 132 -28.67 -13.12 -26.67
N GLY A 133 -28.91 -14.17 -27.46
CA GLY A 133 -28.04 -15.34 -27.55
C GLY A 133 -28.08 -16.27 -26.33
N GLY A 134 -29.05 -16.12 -25.43
CA GLY A 134 -29.21 -16.95 -24.23
C GLY A 134 -29.62 -18.38 -24.57
N PHE A 135 -28.63 -19.24 -24.83
CA PHE A 135 -28.82 -20.64 -25.20
C PHE A 135 -28.07 -21.59 -24.26
N ALA A 136 -28.69 -22.71 -23.93
CA ALA A 136 -28.08 -23.76 -23.11
C ALA A 136 -28.53 -25.16 -23.56
N PHE A 137 -27.82 -26.18 -23.11
CA PHE A 137 -28.19 -27.57 -23.34
C PHE A 137 -27.58 -28.47 -22.26
N ALA A 138 -28.23 -29.60 -21.97
CA ALA A 138 -27.66 -30.62 -21.10
C ALA A 138 -26.58 -31.43 -21.82
N ASN A 139 -25.54 -31.84 -21.08
CA ASN A 139 -24.45 -32.67 -21.61
C ASN A 139 -24.99 -33.93 -22.31
N GLY A 140 -24.32 -34.35 -23.39
CA GLY A 140 -24.75 -35.45 -24.25
C GLY A 140 -25.60 -35.03 -25.45
N VAL A 141 -26.18 -33.81 -25.48
CA VAL A 141 -26.86 -33.26 -26.67
C VAL A 141 -25.90 -33.26 -27.85
N GLU A 142 -24.68 -32.79 -27.61
CA GLU A 142 -23.61 -32.70 -28.58
C GLU A 142 -23.25 -34.06 -29.19
N TRP A 143 -23.48 -35.16 -28.47
CA TRP A 143 -23.19 -36.53 -28.88
C TRP A 143 -24.43 -37.34 -29.29
N TYR A 144 -25.60 -36.70 -29.42
CA TYR A 144 -26.87 -37.39 -29.68
C TYR A 144 -27.16 -38.54 -28.69
N ALA A 145 -26.87 -38.34 -27.40
CA ALA A 145 -27.18 -39.32 -26.36
C ALA A 145 -28.69 -39.62 -26.34
N THR A 146 -29.05 -40.90 -26.31
CA THR A 146 -30.46 -41.36 -26.34
C THR A 146 -30.99 -41.69 -24.95
N GLU A 147 -30.08 -41.95 -24.04
CA GLU A 147 -30.31 -42.34 -22.66
C GLU A 147 -30.64 -41.12 -21.80
N LYS A 148 -31.72 -41.20 -21.03
CA LYS A 148 -32.07 -40.14 -20.07
C LYS A 148 -30.93 -39.94 -19.06
N ILE A 149 -30.64 -38.68 -18.73
CA ILE A 149 -29.63 -38.35 -17.72
C ILE A 149 -30.09 -38.90 -16.36
N ASN A 150 -29.24 -39.72 -15.73
CA ASN A 150 -29.43 -40.15 -14.35
C ASN A 150 -28.57 -39.29 -13.43
N VAL A 151 -29.21 -38.32 -12.75
CA VAL A 151 -28.54 -37.40 -11.82
C VAL A 151 -28.06 -38.05 -10.52
N HIS A 152 -28.48 -39.29 -10.23
CA HIS A 152 -28.08 -40.04 -9.04
C HIS A 152 -26.98 -41.07 -9.31
N GLY A 153 -26.47 -41.15 -10.55
CA GLY A 153 -25.39 -42.06 -10.93
C GLY A 153 -24.33 -41.37 -11.80
N SER A 154 -23.31 -42.13 -12.20
CA SER A 154 -22.26 -41.69 -13.12
C SER A 154 -22.23 -42.47 -14.44
N PRO A 155 -23.37 -42.69 -15.13
CA PRO A 155 -23.36 -43.40 -16.40
C PRO A 155 -22.66 -42.56 -17.49
N SER A 156 -21.98 -43.24 -18.41
CA SER A 156 -21.45 -42.60 -19.62
C SER A 156 -22.61 -42.17 -20.55
N LEU A 157 -22.52 -40.97 -21.12
CA LEU A 157 -23.55 -40.35 -21.98
C LEU A 157 -23.09 -40.23 -23.44
N ASN A 158 -22.55 -41.33 -23.99
CA ASN A 158 -22.10 -41.41 -25.39
C ASN A 158 -20.95 -40.43 -25.76
N TRP A 159 -20.07 -40.12 -24.81
CA TRP A 159 -18.96 -39.17 -25.01
C TRP A 159 -18.03 -39.58 -26.16
N GLY A 160 -17.71 -38.64 -27.06
CA GLY A 160 -16.78 -38.88 -28.15
C GLY A 160 -17.35 -39.68 -29.34
N ALA A 161 -18.67 -39.83 -29.43
CA ALA A 161 -19.31 -40.54 -30.53
C ALA A 161 -18.93 -39.94 -31.90
N GLU A 162 -18.56 -40.81 -32.85
CA GLU A 162 -18.18 -40.43 -34.21
C GLU A 162 -19.29 -39.59 -34.89
N LYS A 163 -20.55 -40.02 -34.74
CA LYS A 163 -21.72 -39.27 -35.21
C LYS A 163 -22.21 -38.33 -34.11
N ASN A 164 -22.00 -37.04 -34.29
CA ASN A 164 -22.29 -36.01 -33.30
C ASN A 164 -22.75 -34.70 -33.97
N GLN A 165 -23.09 -33.70 -33.16
CA GLN A 165 -23.43 -32.34 -33.62
C GLN A 165 -22.52 -31.26 -33.04
N VAL A 166 -21.30 -31.62 -32.63
CA VAL A 166 -20.34 -30.68 -32.03
C VAL A 166 -20.01 -29.53 -32.99
N GLU A 167 -19.77 -29.81 -34.27
CA GLU A 167 -19.49 -28.78 -35.28
C GLU A 167 -20.72 -27.87 -35.51
N HIS A 168 -21.91 -28.44 -35.48
CA HIS A 168 -23.14 -27.67 -35.65
C HIS A 168 -23.38 -26.73 -34.45
N ILE A 169 -23.18 -27.22 -33.22
CA ILE A 169 -23.26 -26.40 -32.01
C ILE A 169 -22.16 -25.32 -32.00
N ARG A 170 -20.95 -25.64 -32.48
CA ARG A 170 -19.87 -24.65 -32.66
C ARG A 170 -20.31 -23.54 -33.62
N ARG A 171 -20.90 -23.89 -34.77
CA ARG A 171 -21.45 -22.93 -35.73
C ARG A 171 -22.53 -22.03 -35.10
N LEU A 172 -23.48 -22.62 -34.36
CA LEU A 172 -24.52 -21.88 -33.64
C LEU A 172 -23.93 -20.92 -32.62
N ASN A 173 -23.04 -21.40 -31.74
CA ASN A 173 -22.40 -20.55 -30.74
C ASN A 173 -21.59 -19.40 -31.35
N SER A 174 -20.90 -19.63 -32.47
CA SER A 174 -20.23 -18.55 -33.20
C SER A 174 -21.22 -17.48 -33.64
N LEU A 175 -22.37 -17.88 -34.19
CA LEU A 175 -23.42 -16.96 -34.62
C LEU A 175 -24.00 -16.15 -33.45
N LEU A 176 -24.38 -16.82 -32.36
CA LEU A 176 -24.95 -16.18 -31.18
C LEU A 176 -23.99 -15.15 -30.55
N ARG A 177 -22.68 -15.40 -30.63
CA ARG A 177 -21.65 -14.54 -30.05
C ARG A 177 -21.29 -13.33 -30.90
N THR A 178 -21.35 -13.44 -32.23
CA THR A 178 -20.75 -12.42 -33.11
C THR A 178 -21.75 -11.64 -33.93
N HIS A 179 -22.88 -12.23 -34.28
CA HIS A 179 -23.83 -11.57 -35.15
C HIS A 179 -24.72 -10.60 -34.35
N PRO A 180 -24.81 -9.30 -34.71
CA PRO A 180 -25.58 -8.30 -33.97
C PRO A 180 -27.05 -8.63 -33.73
N ALA A 181 -27.68 -9.43 -34.58
CA ALA A 181 -29.05 -9.93 -34.38
C ALA A 181 -29.23 -10.88 -33.17
N PHE A 182 -28.16 -11.16 -32.42
CA PHE A 182 -28.22 -11.86 -31.14
C PHE A 182 -27.76 -10.98 -29.97
N PHE A 183 -27.59 -9.67 -30.17
CA PHE A 183 -27.23 -8.73 -29.09
C PHE A 183 -28.47 -8.03 -28.51
N ASP A 184 -28.25 -7.18 -27.51
CA ASP A 184 -29.29 -6.31 -26.95
C ASP A 184 -29.90 -5.38 -28.02
N ARG A 185 -31.15 -4.96 -27.77
CA ARG A 185 -31.94 -4.12 -28.70
C ARG A 185 -32.16 -4.78 -30.06
N THR A 186 -32.31 -6.09 -30.06
CA THR A 186 -32.83 -6.85 -31.20
C THR A 186 -34.32 -7.06 -31.02
N ASP A 187 -35.09 -6.70 -32.04
CA ASP A 187 -36.51 -7.02 -32.11
C ASP A 187 -36.70 -8.42 -32.73
N LEU A 188 -37.59 -9.20 -32.14
CA LEU A 188 -37.88 -10.57 -32.53
C LEU A 188 -39.36 -10.71 -32.85
N LYS A 189 -39.68 -11.11 -34.08
CA LYS A 189 -41.07 -11.16 -34.55
C LYS A 189 -41.34 -12.44 -35.32
N LEU A 190 -42.33 -13.20 -34.87
CA LEU A 190 -42.90 -14.31 -35.64
C LEU A 190 -43.72 -13.74 -36.81
N ILE A 191 -43.40 -14.15 -38.04
CA ILE A 191 -43.95 -13.58 -39.28
C ILE A 191 -44.45 -14.65 -40.26
N GLN A 192 -44.46 -15.91 -39.86
CA GLN A 192 -44.94 -17.03 -40.68
C GLN A 192 -46.42 -16.86 -41.08
N GLN A 193 -46.74 -17.32 -42.29
CA GLN A 193 -48.10 -17.32 -42.85
C GLN A 193 -48.48 -18.71 -43.39
N GLY A 194 -49.78 -18.96 -43.56
CA GLY A 194 -50.30 -20.26 -44.02
C GLY A 194 -50.51 -21.28 -42.89
N LYS A 195 -50.80 -22.54 -43.24
CA LYS A 195 -51.22 -23.62 -42.30
C LYS A 195 -50.11 -24.64 -41.96
N GLY A 196 -48.92 -24.52 -42.52
CA GLY A 196 -47.84 -25.49 -42.31
C GLY A 196 -47.29 -25.48 -40.87
N ASN A 197 -46.78 -26.64 -40.42
CA ASN A 197 -46.11 -26.80 -39.13
C ASN A 197 -44.65 -26.32 -39.21
N ASN A 198 -44.47 -25.04 -39.48
CA ASN A 198 -43.18 -24.35 -39.53
C ASN A 198 -43.25 -23.01 -38.81
N ILE A 199 -42.08 -22.45 -38.51
CA ILE A 199 -41.95 -21.08 -38.03
C ILE A 199 -41.05 -20.25 -38.95
N VAL A 200 -41.30 -18.94 -38.99
CA VAL A 200 -40.48 -17.93 -39.64
C VAL A 200 -40.33 -16.79 -38.64
N LEU A 201 -39.13 -16.64 -38.08
CA LEU A 201 -38.81 -15.63 -37.09
C LEU A 201 -37.87 -14.59 -37.71
N LEU A 202 -38.29 -13.33 -37.72
CA LEU A 202 -37.45 -12.20 -38.05
C LEU A 202 -36.68 -11.76 -36.80
N ARG A 203 -35.36 -11.59 -36.96
CA ARG A 203 -34.50 -10.92 -35.98
C ARG A 203 -34.00 -9.62 -36.59
N HIS A 204 -34.22 -8.49 -35.94
CA HIS A 204 -33.78 -7.17 -36.42
C HIS A 204 -33.02 -6.43 -35.32
N ASN A 205 -31.71 -6.28 -35.47
CA ASN A 205 -30.92 -5.48 -34.53
C ASN A 205 -31.05 -3.99 -34.87
N ILE A 206 -31.80 -3.26 -34.06
CA ILE A 206 -32.12 -1.85 -34.31
C ILE A 206 -30.85 -0.97 -34.45
N PRO A 207 -29.81 -1.10 -33.59
CA PRO A 207 -28.62 -0.26 -33.69
C PRO A 207 -27.76 -0.48 -34.94
N SER A 208 -27.64 -1.72 -35.41
CA SER A 208 -26.79 -2.04 -36.58
C SER A 208 -27.55 -2.14 -37.90
N GLY A 209 -28.88 -2.23 -37.85
CA GLY A 209 -29.74 -2.51 -39.00
C GLY A 209 -29.59 -3.92 -39.58
N ARG A 210 -28.78 -4.81 -38.97
CA ARG A 210 -28.63 -6.19 -39.44
C ARG A 210 -29.86 -7.02 -39.12
N LYS A 211 -30.26 -7.86 -40.07
CA LYS A 211 -31.46 -8.69 -40.00
C LYS A 211 -31.15 -10.14 -40.35
N LEU A 212 -31.86 -11.07 -39.70
CA LEU A 212 -31.81 -12.50 -40.00
C LEU A 212 -33.22 -13.07 -40.06
N LEU A 213 -33.42 -14.03 -40.96
CA LEU A 213 -34.63 -14.86 -41.02
C LEU A 213 -34.32 -16.27 -40.56
N VAL A 214 -34.92 -16.67 -39.44
CA VAL A 214 -34.83 -18.03 -38.92
C VAL A 214 -36.06 -18.80 -39.38
N ILE A 215 -35.86 -19.82 -40.19
CA ILE A 215 -36.94 -20.62 -40.76
C ILE A 215 -36.75 -22.07 -40.32
N ALA A 216 -37.78 -22.70 -39.75
CA ALA A 216 -37.69 -24.07 -39.26
C ALA A 216 -38.93 -24.90 -39.60
N ASN A 217 -38.73 -26.07 -40.18
CA ASN A 217 -39.74 -27.13 -40.26
C ASN A 217 -39.75 -27.91 -38.93
N LEU A 218 -40.90 -27.94 -38.26
CA LEU A 218 -41.05 -28.58 -36.95
C LEU A 218 -41.39 -30.08 -37.06
N ASP A 219 -41.66 -30.57 -38.27
CA ASP A 219 -41.97 -31.96 -38.58
C ASP A 219 -40.72 -32.68 -39.14
N ASP A 220 -40.31 -33.79 -38.54
CA ASP A 220 -39.15 -34.59 -38.95
C ASP A 220 -39.46 -35.72 -39.94
N GLU A 221 -40.70 -35.81 -40.41
CA GLU A 221 -41.16 -36.79 -41.40
C GLU A 221 -41.67 -36.13 -42.69
N ASN A 222 -42.36 -34.99 -42.61
CA ASN A 222 -43.04 -34.36 -43.74
C ASN A 222 -42.40 -33.03 -44.19
N GLN A 223 -42.44 -32.78 -45.50
CA GLN A 223 -42.11 -31.47 -46.06
C GLN A 223 -43.20 -30.45 -45.73
N THR A 224 -42.82 -29.18 -45.59
CA THR A 224 -43.76 -28.07 -45.44
C THR A 224 -43.34 -26.86 -46.25
N LEU A 225 -44.32 -26.14 -46.77
CA LEU A 225 -44.09 -24.86 -47.45
C LEU A 225 -44.10 -23.73 -46.42
N ALA A 226 -42.96 -23.09 -46.18
CA ALA A 226 -42.88 -21.86 -45.39
C ALA A 226 -43.31 -20.66 -46.24
N LYS A 227 -44.05 -19.73 -45.65
CA LYS A 227 -44.53 -18.51 -46.32
C LYS A 227 -44.38 -17.30 -45.41
N TRP A 228 -43.94 -16.16 -45.94
CA TRP A 228 -43.87 -14.89 -45.21
C TRP A 228 -43.97 -13.68 -46.16
N ASN A 229 -44.27 -12.52 -45.59
CA ASN A 229 -44.39 -11.27 -46.33
C ASN A 229 -43.03 -10.53 -46.37
N PRO A 230 -42.40 -10.34 -47.55
CA PRO A 230 -41.11 -9.66 -47.66
C PRO A 230 -41.16 -8.17 -47.27
N HIS A 231 -42.33 -7.52 -47.35
CA HIS A 231 -42.48 -6.14 -46.91
C HIS A 231 -42.47 -6.01 -45.38
N GLU A 232 -42.88 -7.04 -44.64
CA GLU A 232 -42.80 -7.04 -43.17
C GLU A 232 -41.38 -7.26 -42.64
N THR A 233 -40.50 -7.85 -43.46
CA THR A 233 -39.08 -8.05 -43.15
C THR A 233 -38.22 -6.87 -43.61
N GLU A 234 -38.72 -6.08 -44.56
CA GLU A 234 -37.95 -5.14 -45.40
C GLU A 234 -36.71 -5.84 -45.98
N MET A 235 -36.92 -7.08 -46.44
CA MET A 235 -35.93 -7.96 -47.09
C MET A 235 -36.54 -8.38 -48.42
N GLU A 236 -36.27 -7.59 -49.47
CA GLU A 236 -36.92 -7.70 -50.78
C GLU A 236 -36.15 -8.56 -51.80
N GLY A 237 -34.92 -8.96 -51.47
CA GLY A 237 -34.09 -9.83 -52.30
C GLY A 237 -34.57 -11.28 -52.27
N SER A 238 -34.48 -11.99 -53.41
CA SER A 238 -34.83 -13.42 -53.48
C SER A 238 -33.64 -14.36 -53.23
N ALA A 239 -32.44 -13.81 -53.02
CA ALA A 239 -31.21 -14.54 -52.78
C ALA A 239 -30.71 -14.28 -51.35
N PHE A 240 -30.48 -15.34 -50.61
CA PHE A 240 -30.01 -15.33 -49.23
C PHE A 240 -28.80 -16.24 -49.10
N VAL A 241 -28.02 -16.05 -48.05
CA VAL A 241 -27.00 -17.01 -47.61
C VAL A 241 -27.50 -17.67 -46.31
N ASP A 242 -27.50 -19.00 -46.25
CA ASP A 242 -27.75 -19.70 -44.99
C ASP A 242 -26.49 -19.69 -44.13
N LEU A 243 -26.52 -18.96 -43.02
CA LEU A 243 -25.37 -18.83 -42.12
C LEU A 243 -25.05 -20.15 -41.40
N LEU A 244 -25.95 -21.15 -41.40
CA LEU A 244 -25.68 -22.47 -40.82
C LEU A 244 -24.80 -23.35 -41.73
N THR A 245 -24.98 -23.29 -43.04
CA THR A 245 -24.26 -24.13 -44.02
C THR A 245 -23.24 -23.37 -44.85
N GLY A 246 -23.44 -22.06 -45.04
CA GLY A 246 -22.71 -21.21 -45.98
C GLY A 246 -23.23 -21.29 -47.43
N GLU A 247 -24.34 -22.00 -47.67
CA GLU A 247 -24.90 -22.18 -49.01
C GLU A 247 -25.83 -21.02 -49.40
N ASP A 248 -25.86 -20.71 -50.70
CA ASP A 248 -26.84 -19.79 -51.27
C ASP A 248 -28.23 -20.44 -51.29
N VAL A 249 -29.23 -19.69 -50.84
CA VAL A 249 -30.63 -20.08 -50.78
C VAL A 249 -31.46 -19.09 -51.57
N TYR A 250 -32.16 -19.59 -52.58
CA TYR A 250 -33.10 -18.82 -53.38
C TYR A 250 -34.53 -19.12 -52.96
N VAL A 251 -35.33 -18.08 -52.75
CA VAL A 251 -36.75 -18.19 -52.36
C VAL A 251 -37.65 -17.82 -53.54
N ASP A 252 -38.78 -18.53 -53.65
CA ASP A 252 -39.76 -18.26 -54.68
C ASP A 252 -40.70 -17.13 -54.27
N LYS A 253 -41.16 -16.32 -55.23
CA LYS A 253 -42.16 -15.27 -55.00
C LYS A 253 -43.50 -15.69 -55.61
N ALA A 254 -44.51 -15.87 -54.77
CA ALA A 254 -45.87 -16.21 -55.18
C ALA A 254 -46.89 -15.34 -54.42
N ASP A 255 -47.86 -14.75 -55.13
CA ASP A 255 -48.93 -13.91 -54.55
C ASP A 255 -48.43 -12.77 -53.64
N GLY A 256 -47.27 -12.17 -53.98
CA GLY A 256 -46.64 -11.11 -53.18
C GLY A 256 -45.93 -11.60 -51.90
N GLN A 257 -45.89 -12.91 -51.66
CA GLN A 257 -45.20 -13.55 -50.54
C GLN A 257 -43.94 -14.28 -51.00
N PHE A 258 -42.98 -14.44 -50.10
CA PHE A 258 -41.89 -15.37 -50.30
C PHE A 258 -42.28 -16.75 -49.78
N THR A 259 -41.90 -17.78 -50.53
CA THR A 259 -42.17 -19.17 -50.22
C THR A 259 -40.92 -20.02 -50.39
N TYR A 260 -40.73 -20.99 -49.50
CA TYR A 260 -39.64 -21.95 -49.58
C TYR A 260 -40.10 -23.32 -49.09
N LEU A 261 -39.86 -24.37 -49.89
CA LEU A 261 -40.19 -25.75 -49.53
C LEU A 261 -39.11 -26.31 -48.60
N LEU A 262 -39.48 -26.58 -47.36
CA LEU A 262 -38.56 -27.10 -46.35
C LEU A 262 -38.64 -28.63 -46.32
N GLU A 263 -37.47 -29.26 -46.39
CA GLU A 263 -37.29 -30.68 -46.06
C GLU A 263 -37.67 -30.96 -44.59
N PRO A 264 -38.00 -32.22 -44.24
CA PRO A 264 -38.29 -32.61 -42.87
C PRO A 264 -37.18 -32.16 -41.91
N ALA A 265 -37.56 -31.49 -40.82
CA ALA A 265 -36.69 -30.96 -39.77
C ALA A 265 -35.58 -30.00 -40.27
N LYS A 266 -35.74 -29.40 -41.46
CA LYS A 266 -34.80 -28.40 -41.98
C LYS A 266 -34.91 -27.08 -41.20
N VAL A 267 -33.76 -26.53 -40.82
CA VAL A 267 -33.63 -25.20 -40.20
C VAL A 267 -32.67 -24.37 -41.04
N LEU A 268 -33.03 -23.12 -41.31
CA LEU A 268 -32.26 -22.14 -42.05
C LEU A 268 -32.08 -20.87 -41.22
N CYS A 269 -30.91 -20.24 -41.31
CA CYS A 269 -30.64 -18.92 -40.76
C CYS A 269 -30.18 -17.99 -41.88
N LEU A 270 -31.15 -17.35 -42.55
CA LEU A 270 -30.93 -16.61 -43.78
C LEU A 270 -30.51 -15.16 -43.52
N SER A 271 -29.47 -14.72 -44.23
CA SER A 271 -29.11 -13.30 -44.37
C SER A 271 -29.13 -12.88 -45.84
N GLU A 272 -29.57 -11.65 -46.12
CA GLU A 272 -29.42 -10.99 -47.44
C GLU A 272 -28.02 -10.40 -47.66
N ARG A 273 -27.18 -10.42 -46.63
CA ARG A 273 -25.90 -9.73 -46.61
C ARG A 273 -24.76 -10.74 -46.63
N PRO A 274 -24.02 -10.87 -47.75
CA PRO A 274 -22.88 -11.78 -47.82
C PRO A 274 -21.79 -11.50 -46.77
N ASP A 275 -21.65 -10.24 -46.32
CA ASP A 275 -20.68 -9.86 -45.29
C ASP A 275 -20.98 -10.44 -43.88
N ASP A 276 -22.20 -10.93 -43.63
CA ASP A 276 -22.53 -11.64 -42.39
C ASP A 276 -21.83 -13.00 -42.30
N LEU A 277 -21.61 -13.66 -43.45
CA LEU A 277 -20.87 -14.92 -43.49
C LEU A 277 -19.39 -14.69 -43.14
N GLU A 278 -18.79 -13.62 -43.68
CA GLU A 278 -17.40 -13.26 -43.37
C GLU A 278 -17.20 -12.95 -41.88
N LEU A 279 -18.16 -12.28 -41.24
CA LEU A 279 -18.12 -11.97 -39.80
C LEU A 279 -17.97 -13.26 -38.96
N LEU A 280 -18.66 -14.32 -39.40
CA LEU A 280 -18.65 -15.60 -38.74
C LEU A 280 -17.37 -16.40 -39.02
N GLU A 281 -16.88 -16.40 -40.26
CA GLU A 281 -15.66 -17.11 -40.67
C GLU A 281 -14.37 -16.56 -40.03
N ARG A 282 -14.28 -15.23 -39.86
CA ARG A 282 -13.18 -14.58 -39.11
C ARG A 282 -13.10 -15.05 -37.67
N THR A 283 -14.23 -15.45 -37.11
CA THR A 283 -14.36 -15.88 -35.71
C THR A 283 -14.00 -17.36 -35.54
N VAL A 284 -14.38 -18.20 -36.50
CA VAL A 284 -14.11 -19.65 -36.50
C VAL A 284 -12.63 -19.95 -36.78
N SER A 285 -11.96 -19.13 -37.59
CA SER A 285 -10.54 -19.30 -37.96
C SER A 285 -9.56 -18.95 -36.84
N ASP A 286 -9.93 -18.08 -35.89
CA ASP A 286 -9.12 -17.77 -34.72
C ASP A 286 -9.45 -18.73 -33.57
N ASN A 287 -8.78 -19.89 -33.50
CA ASN A 287 -8.97 -20.91 -32.45
C ASN A 287 -8.78 -20.40 -31.00
N ARG A 288 -8.30 -19.17 -30.81
CA ARG A 288 -8.21 -18.47 -29.50
C ARG A 288 -9.53 -17.79 -29.07
N CYS A 289 -10.53 -17.79 -29.94
CA CYS A 289 -11.70 -16.90 -29.83
C CYS A 289 -12.79 -17.38 -28.85
N PHE A 290 -12.67 -18.56 -28.22
CA PHE A 290 -13.61 -18.97 -27.15
C PHE A 290 -13.59 -18.07 -25.90
N SER A 291 -12.59 -17.19 -25.76
CA SER A 291 -12.40 -16.30 -24.59
C SER A 291 -12.60 -14.79 -24.87
N LEU A 292 -13.04 -14.38 -26.06
CA LEU A 292 -13.15 -12.95 -26.39
C LEU A 292 -14.48 -12.35 -25.90
N VAL A 293 -14.41 -11.50 -24.88
CA VAL A 293 -15.50 -10.61 -24.46
C VAL A 293 -15.86 -9.68 -25.62
N PRO A 294 -17.14 -9.56 -26.02
CA PRO A 294 -17.54 -8.69 -27.12
C PRO A 294 -17.08 -7.25 -26.92
N GLU A 295 -16.67 -6.58 -28.00
CA GLU A 295 -16.10 -5.23 -27.95
C GLU A 295 -17.04 -4.21 -27.27
N ARG A 296 -18.34 -4.37 -27.50
CA ARG A 296 -19.36 -3.55 -26.84
C ARG A 296 -19.34 -3.70 -25.31
N VAL A 297 -19.15 -4.92 -24.81
CA VAL A 297 -19.08 -5.19 -23.37
C VAL A 297 -17.80 -4.58 -22.79
N LYS A 298 -16.65 -4.75 -23.46
CA LYS A 298 -15.40 -4.09 -23.07
C LYS A 298 -15.57 -2.57 -22.94
N ARG A 299 -16.18 -1.95 -23.96
CA ARG A 299 -16.47 -0.51 -23.95
C ARG A 299 -17.41 -0.12 -22.81
N GLN A 300 -18.44 -0.90 -22.50
CA GLN A 300 -19.34 -0.64 -21.37
C GLN A 300 -18.62 -0.71 -20.02
N CYS A 301 -17.77 -1.72 -19.82
CA CYS A 301 -16.95 -1.83 -18.61
C CYS A 301 -15.98 -0.65 -18.48
N MET A 302 -15.35 -0.23 -19.59
CA MET A 302 -14.47 0.95 -19.61
C MET A 302 -15.24 2.25 -19.28
N ARG A 303 -16.46 2.42 -19.83
CA ARG A 303 -17.34 3.55 -19.52
C ARG A 303 -17.71 3.58 -18.04
N ALA A 304 -18.08 2.43 -17.47
CA ALA A 304 -18.40 2.32 -16.06
C ALA A 304 -17.19 2.73 -15.20
N LYS A 305 -16.00 2.22 -15.52
CA LYS A 305 -14.78 2.56 -14.76
C LYS A 305 -14.37 4.04 -14.88
N ALA A 306 -14.53 4.64 -16.06
CA ALA A 306 -14.29 6.07 -16.25
C ALA A 306 -15.27 6.93 -15.41
N LEU A 307 -16.53 6.50 -15.32
CA LEU A 307 -17.55 7.14 -14.48
C LEU A 307 -17.30 6.92 -12.98
N ASP A 308 -16.76 5.78 -12.56
CA ASP A 308 -16.38 5.54 -11.16
C ASP A 308 -15.31 6.55 -10.71
N VAL A 309 -14.28 6.77 -11.54
CA VAL A 309 -13.22 7.75 -11.26
C VAL A 309 -13.81 9.17 -11.24
N PHE A 310 -14.68 9.51 -12.19
CA PHE A 310 -15.34 10.81 -12.23
C PHE A 310 -16.19 11.05 -10.97
N SER A 311 -16.99 10.06 -10.57
CA SER A 311 -17.89 10.11 -9.41
C SER A 311 -17.12 10.27 -8.10
N PHE A 312 -15.94 9.65 -7.97
CA PHE A 312 -15.10 9.82 -6.78
C PHE A 312 -14.70 11.29 -6.54
N TYR A 313 -14.42 12.05 -7.60
CA TYR A 313 -14.00 13.46 -7.48
C TYR A 313 -15.15 14.47 -7.55
N ASN A 314 -16.27 14.13 -8.19
CA ASN A 314 -17.38 15.06 -8.46
C ASN A 314 -18.68 14.71 -7.74
N GLU A 315 -18.65 13.66 -6.91
CA GLU A 315 -19.83 13.05 -6.29
C GLU A 315 -20.88 12.61 -7.34
N THR A 316 -22.08 12.24 -6.89
CA THR A 316 -23.17 11.84 -7.79
C THR A 316 -23.94 13.08 -8.26
N GLY A 317 -23.91 13.36 -9.57
CA GLY A 317 -24.54 14.56 -10.12
C GLY A 317 -24.64 14.58 -11.66
N ASN A 318 -24.91 15.77 -12.21
CA ASN A 318 -25.02 15.97 -13.66
C ASN A 318 -23.62 15.93 -14.33
N LEU A 319 -23.48 15.15 -15.41
CA LEU A 319 -22.21 14.99 -16.14
C LEU A 319 -21.74 16.27 -16.85
N GLY A 320 -22.61 17.26 -17.06
CA GLY A 320 -22.26 18.53 -17.69
C GLY A 320 -21.65 18.34 -19.08
N LYS A 321 -20.38 18.75 -19.24
CA LYS A 321 -19.60 18.61 -20.49
C LYS A 321 -18.67 17.39 -20.50
N PHE A 322 -18.79 16.47 -19.54
CA PHE A 322 -17.95 15.29 -19.46
C PHE A 322 -18.29 14.32 -20.60
N ASP A 323 -17.34 14.15 -21.52
CA ASP A 323 -17.44 13.20 -22.62
C ASP A 323 -16.95 11.82 -22.16
N VAL A 324 -17.90 10.93 -21.89
CA VAL A 324 -17.62 9.57 -21.41
C VAL A 324 -16.84 8.75 -22.44
N ASP A 325 -17.08 8.94 -23.74
CA ASP A 325 -16.39 8.17 -24.77
C ASP A 325 -14.94 8.61 -24.94
N LYS A 326 -14.68 9.92 -24.86
CA LYS A 326 -13.31 10.43 -24.76
C LYS A 326 -12.61 9.92 -23.51
N ALA A 327 -13.28 9.93 -22.36
CA ALA A 327 -12.72 9.45 -21.10
C ALA A 327 -12.35 7.95 -21.15
N CYS A 328 -13.14 7.13 -21.84
CA CYS A 328 -12.80 5.71 -22.06
C CYS A 328 -11.49 5.55 -22.80
N PHE A 329 -11.31 6.30 -23.90
CA PHE A 329 -10.10 6.24 -24.69
C PHE A 329 -8.87 6.69 -23.89
N GLU A 330 -9.01 7.74 -23.08
CA GLU A 330 -7.93 8.22 -22.21
C GLU A 330 -7.58 7.20 -21.11
N LEU A 331 -8.58 6.58 -20.49
CA LEU A 331 -8.40 5.55 -19.47
C LEU A 331 -7.73 4.28 -20.04
N GLU A 332 -8.15 3.84 -21.23
CA GLU A 332 -7.56 2.68 -21.93
C GLU A 332 -6.10 2.93 -22.31
N LYS A 333 -5.78 4.15 -22.75
CA LYS A 333 -4.43 4.53 -23.17
C LYS A 333 -3.47 4.62 -21.99
N ASP A 334 -3.83 5.39 -20.96
CA ASP A 334 -3.01 5.55 -19.76
C ASP A 334 -3.89 5.82 -18.53
N PRO A 335 -4.22 4.77 -17.75
CA PRO A 335 -5.10 4.93 -16.60
C PRO A 335 -4.49 5.79 -15.49
N VAL A 336 -3.16 5.90 -15.42
CA VAL A 336 -2.48 6.72 -14.41
C VAL A 336 -2.58 8.20 -14.76
N GLU A 337 -2.32 8.54 -16.01
CA GLU A 337 -2.47 9.91 -16.51
C GLU A 337 -3.93 10.35 -16.53
N PHE A 338 -4.86 9.44 -16.88
CA PHE A 338 -6.30 9.73 -16.80
C PHE A 338 -6.69 10.15 -15.38
N CYS A 339 -6.33 9.38 -14.34
CA CYS A 339 -6.65 9.73 -12.96
C CYS A 339 -5.95 11.02 -12.49
N ARG A 340 -4.72 11.28 -12.96
CA ARG A 340 -4.02 12.55 -12.72
C ARG A 340 -4.81 13.74 -13.26
N LYS A 341 -5.33 13.65 -14.49
CA LYS A 341 -6.17 14.70 -15.09
C LYS A 341 -7.51 14.90 -14.38
N GLN A 342 -8.08 13.83 -13.83
CA GLN A 342 -9.34 13.92 -13.08
C GLN A 342 -9.15 14.46 -11.66
N ASN A 343 -7.93 14.47 -11.11
CA ASN A 343 -7.64 14.93 -9.75
C ASN A 343 -7.68 16.48 -9.67
N PRO A 344 -8.67 17.09 -9.00
CA PRO A 344 -8.76 18.55 -8.90
C PRO A 344 -7.88 19.12 -7.77
N ILE A 345 -7.29 18.27 -6.93
CA ILE A 345 -6.63 18.67 -5.68
C ILE A 345 -5.15 18.99 -5.91
N SER A 346 -4.49 18.27 -6.83
CA SER A 346 -3.04 18.34 -7.03
C SER A 346 -2.64 17.79 -8.40
N GLN A 347 -1.39 17.98 -8.81
CA GLN A 347 -0.82 17.38 -10.02
C GLN A 347 -0.43 15.88 -9.86
N GLU A 348 -0.67 15.29 -8.69
CA GLU A 348 -0.43 13.87 -8.43
C GLU A 348 -1.48 12.98 -9.09
N SER A 349 -1.11 11.76 -9.45
CA SER A 349 -2.07 10.77 -9.96
C SER A 349 -2.99 10.19 -8.87
N ARG A 350 -2.57 10.27 -7.59
CA ARG A 350 -3.21 9.59 -6.46
C ARG A 350 -3.46 8.10 -6.70
N ILE A 351 -2.52 7.45 -7.38
CA ILE A 351 -2.56 6.01 -7.65
C ILE A 351 -1.37 5.33 -7.00
N ILE A 352 -1.64 4.24 -6.30
CA ILE A 352 -0.64 3.26 -5.91
C ILE A 352 -0.67 2.11 -6.92
N THR A 353 0.50 1.76 -7.45
CA THR A 353 0.64 0.68 -8.44
C THR A 353 1.13 -0.60 -7.78
N TRP A 354 0.38 -1.68 -8.01
CA TRP A 354 0.77 -3.05 -7.68
C TRP A 354 0.90 -3.85 -8.98
N THR A 355 2.02 -4.54 -9.19
CA THR A 355 2.32 -5.26 -10.44
C THR A 355 2.62 -6.73 -10.18
N TRP A 356 1.88 -7.62 -10.84
CA TRP A 356 2.15 -9.05 -10.85
C TRP A 356 3.32 -9.39 -11.77
N PRO A 357 4.26 -10.28 -11.38
CA PRO A 357 4.41 -10.93 -10.07
C PRO A 357 5.27 -10.15 -9.07
N ARG A 358 5.85 -9.01 -9.46
CA ARG A 358 6.86 -8.26 -8.70
C ARG A 358 6.42 -7.95 -7.27
N ASP A 359 5.20 -7.48 -7.09
CA ASP A 359 4.73 -6.94 -5.81
C ASP A 359 4.02 -7.99 -4.93
N ALA A 360 3.97 -9.27 -5.36
CA ALA A 360 3.34 -10.37 -4.62
C ALA A 360 3.98 -10.66 -3.25
N LYS A 361 5.26 -10.32 -3.09
CA LYS A 361 6.02 -10.52 -1.85
C LYS A 361 6.22 -9.22 -1.05
N ARG A 362 5.58 -8.13 -1.46
CA ARG A 362 5.73 -6.82 -0.83
C ARG A 362 4.45 -6.48 -0.08
N GLU A 363 4.61 -5.76 1.03
CA GLU A 363 3.50 -5.04 1.64
C GLU A 363 3.39 -3.68 0.95
N VAL A 364 2.26 -3.44 0.28
CA VAL A 364 2.01 -2.20 -0.46
C VAL A 364 1.10 -1.30 0.37
N MET A 365 1.63 -0.13 0.75
CA MET A 365 0.88 0.86 1.53
C MET A 365 -0.10 1.64 0.63
N ILE A 366 -1.34 1.77 1.08
CA ILE A 366 -2.40 2.53 0.40
C ILE A 366 -2.76 3.75 1.26
N PRO A 367 -2.34 4.97 0.86
CA PRO A 367 -2.69 6.18 1.60
C PRO A 367 -4.18 6.53 1.45
N PRO A 368 -4.74 7.33 2.38
CA PRO A 368 -6.11 7.84 2.26
C PRO A 368 -6.37 8.52 0.91
N GLY A 369 -7.53 8.24 0.31
CA GLY A 369 -7.96 8.85 -0.95
C GLY A 369 -7.14 8.48 -2.19
N HIS A 370 -6.32 7.41 -2.12
CA HIS A 370 -5.58 6.90 -3.26
C HIS A 370 -6.27 5.69 -3.88
N PHE A 371 -6.28 5.64 -5.20
CA PHE A 371 -6.70 4.50 -6.00
C PHE A 371 -5.62 3.42 -5.95
N LEU A 372 -6.03 2.16 -6.07
CA LEU A 372 -5.11 1.04 -6.27
C LEU A 372 -5.25 0.54 -7.71
N ILE A 373 -4.17 0.60 -8.48
CA ILE A 373 -4.10 -0.06 -9.79
C ILE A 373 -3.30 -1.36 -9.67
N VAL A 374 -3.93 -2.47 -10.04
CA VAL A 374 -3.30 -3.79 -10.15
C VAL A 374 -2.99 -4.02 -11.62
N ARG A 375 -1.79 -4.49 -11.96
CA ARG A 375 -1.34 -4.73 -13.35
C ARG A 375 -0.79 -6.13 -13.56
N ALA A 376 -1.06 -6.72 -14.72
CA ALA A 376 -0.50 -8.00 -15.16
C ALA A 376 -0.44 -8.08 -16.70
N SER A 377 0.34 -9.02 -17.24
CA SER A 377 0.42 -9.30 -18.68
C SER A 377 -0.74 -10.15 -19.23
N ASN A 378 -1.48 -10.83 -18.35
CA ASN A 378 -2.65 -11.64 -18.68
C ASN A 378 -3.89 -11.06 -18.01
N SER A 379 -5.08 -11.44 -18.47
CA SER A 379 -6.32 -11.07 -17.79
C SER A 379 -6.40 -11.69 -16.39
N PHE A 380 -7.08 -11.02 -15.48
CA PHE A 380 -7.20 -11.46 -14.10
C PHE A 380 -8.45 -10.93 -13.42
N ARG A 381 -8.76 -11.51 -12.26
CA ARG A 381 -9.68 -10.94 -11.27
C ARG A 381 -8.91 -10.59 -10.00
N ALA A 382 -9.22 -9.44 -9.41
CA ALA A 382 -8.63 -8.97 -8.17
C ALA A 382 -9.72 -8.73 -7.11
N ARG A 383 -9.45 -9.08 -5.86
CA ARG A 383 -10.34 -8.86 -4.72
C ARG A 383 -9.56 -8.33 -3.53
N ILE A 384 -10.17 -7.42 -2.78
CA ILE A 384 -9.63 -6.94 -1.51
C ILE A 384 -10.45 -7.57 -0.39
N ILE A 385 -9.78 -8.24 0.54
CA ILE A 385 -10.38 -9.00 1.63
C ILE A 385 -9.99 -8.38 2.98
N GLU A 386 -10.97 -8.26 3.86
CA GLU A 386 -10.83 -7.88 5.27
C GLU A 386 -11.64 -8.89 6.11
N ASP A 387 -11.01 -9.58 7.07
CA ASP A 387 -11.66 -10.57 7.95
C ASP A 387 -12.61 -11.56 7.22
N ASP A 388 -12.14 -12.19 6.14
CA ASP A 388 -12.89 -13.12 5.26
C ASP A 388 -14.08 -12.52 4.48
N ARG A 389 -14.25 -11.20 4.53
CA ARG A 389 -15.23 -10.46 3.74
C ARG A 389 -14.58 -9.82 2.52
N CYS A 390 -15.18 -10.02 1.35
CA CYS A 390 -14.78 -9.29 0.14
C CYS A 390 -15.35 -7.88 0.21
N ILE A 391 -14.46 -6.87 0.28
CA ILE A 391 -14.87 -5.46 0.40
C ILE A 391 -14.80 -4.72 -0.95
N ALA A 392 -14.04 -5.25 -1.90
CA ALA A 392 -14.02 -4.77 -3.28
C ALA A 392 -13.56 -5.87 -4.23
N GLU A 393 -14.12 -5.90 -5.44
CA GLU A 393 -13.76 -6.83 -6.51
C GLU A 393 -13.68 -6.07 -7.84
N GLU A 394 -12.68 -6.39 -8.65
CA GLU A 394 -12.51 -5.84 -9.99
C GLU A 394 -12.06 -6.94 -10.97
N ASN A 395 -12.64 -6.94 -12.16
CA ASN A 395 -12.14 -7.71 -13.29
C ASN A 395 -11.20 -6.84 -14.14
N SER A 396 -10.13 -7.43 -14.67
CA SER A 396 -9.14 -6.67 -15.42
C SER A 396 -9.69 -6.15 -16.75
N LEU A 397 -9.42 -4.89 -17.05
CA LEU A 397 -9.59 -4.25 -18.36
C LEU A 397 -8.27 -4.30 -19.14
N GLN A 398 -8.34 -4.23 -20.47
CA GLN A 398 -7.16 -4.26 -21.34
C GLN A 398 -6.76 -2.83 -21.72
N GLN A 399 -5.46 -2.53 -21.70
CA GLN A 399 -4.86 -1.29 -22.19
C GLN A 399 -4.53 -1.39 -23.68
N SER A 400 -4.28 -0.24 -24.32
CA SER A 400 -3.89 -0.17 -25.73
C SER A 400 -2.56 -0.85 -26.06
N ASP A 401 -1.68 -1.04 -25.07
CA ASP A 401 -0.39 -1.74 -25.22
C ASP A 401 -0.49 -3.27 -25.02
N GLY A 402 -1.70 -3.77 -24.74
CA GLY A 402 -1.99 -5.18 -24.52
C GLY A 402 -1.87 -5.64 -23.06
N LEU A 403 -1.40 -4.79 -22.13
CA LEU A 403 -1.39 -5.11 -20.70
C LEU A 403 -2.80 -5.06 -20.11
N PHE A 404 -2.98 -5.71 -18.96
CA PHE A 404 -4.24 -5.74 -18.22
C PHE A 404 -4.12 -4.97 -16.91
N PHE A 405 -5.16 -4.24 -16.54
CA PHE A 405 -5.26 -3.53 -15.27
C PHE A 405 -6.62 -3.67 -14.60
N ALA A 406 -6.64 -3.61 -13.27
CA ALA A 406 -7.84 -3.41 -12.48
C ALA A 406 -7.65 -2.17 -11.62
N LEU A 407 -8.64 -1.28 -11.60
CA LEU A 407 -8.56 -0.01 -10.90
C LEU A 407 -9.62 0.02 -9.78
N PHE A 408 -9.15 -0.08 -8.54
CA PHE A 408 -9.98 0.03 -7.36
C PHE A 408 -10.13 1.49 -6.96
N SER A 409 -11.38 1.93 -6.81
CA SER A 409 -11.69 3.22 -6.19
C SER A 409 -11.20 3.26 -4.73
N PRO A 410 -10.84 4.45 -4.21
CA PRO A 410 -10.39 4.57 -2.82
C PRO A 410 -11.47 4.06 -1.86
N LEU A 411 -11.08 3.14 -0.97
CA LEU A 411 -11.97 2.59 0.04
C LEU A 411 -12.13 3.57 1.21
N SER A 412 -13.13 3.32 2.07
CA SER A 412 -13.32 4.08 3.30
C SER A 412 -12.04 4.10 4.14
N ILE A 413 -11.65 5.29 4.59
CA ILE A 413 -10.42 5.49 5.36
C ILE A 413 -10.60 4.83 6.73
N PRO A 414 -9.73 3.89 7.13
CA PRO A 414 -9.86 3.23 8.42
C PRO A 414 -9.45 4.16 9.57
N ASP A 415 -10.02 3.95 10.76
CA ASP A 415 -9.68 4.73 11.97
C ASP A 415 -8.26 4.46 12.48
N LYS A 416 -7.71 3.29 12.14
CA LYS A 416 -6.34 2.86 12.44
C LYS A 416 -5.75 2.23 11.19
N HIS A 417 -4.43 2.18 11.12
CA HIS A 417 -3.79 1.39 10.08
C HIS A 417 -4.29 -0.06 10.13
N CYS A 418 -4.63 -0.62 8.98
CA CYS A 418 -5.08 -2.01 8.89
C CYS A 418 -4.44 -2.74 7.71
N SER A 419 -4.14 -4.01 7.93
CA SER A 419 -3.70 -4.92 6.87
C SER A 419 -4.93 -5.52 6.19
N ARG A 420 -4.87 -5.65 4.86
CA ARG A 420 -5.88 -6.30 4.02
C ARG A 420 -5.19 -7.22 3.03
N THR A 421 -5.91 -8.19 2.50
CA THR A 421 -5.36 -9.13 1.52
C THR A 421 -5.87 -8.83 0.12
N LEU A 422 -4.95 -8.64 -0.82
CA LEU A 422 -5.25 -8.66 -2.25
C LEU A 422 -5.22 -10.11 -2.74
N LYS A 423 -6.38 -10.64 -3.13
CA LYS A 423 -6.50 -11.95 -3.78
C LYS A 423 -6.59 -11.77 -5.29
N LEU A 424 -5.68 -12.42 -6.03
CA LEU A 424 -5.59 -12.34 -7.48
C LEU A 424 -5.80 -13.73 -8.09
N SER A 425 -6.59 -13.80 -9.16
CA SER A 425 -6.72 -14.98 -10.03
C SER A 425 -6.29 -14.58 -11.44
N VAL A 426 -5.08 -14.96 -11.84
CA VAL A 426 -4.49 -14.60 -13.14
C VAL A 426 -4.72 -15.73 -14.14
N TYR A 427 -5.35 -15.43 -15.27
CA TYR A 427 -5.76 -16.39 -16.28
C TYR A 427 -4.71 -16.48 -17.40
N SER A 428 -3.73 -17.35 -17.23
CA SER A 428 -2.78 -17.66 -18.30
C SER A 428 -3.36 -18.71 -19.26
N PRO A 429 -2.92 -18.79 -20.53
CA PRO A 429 -3.50 -19.71 -21.52
C PRO A 429 -3.59 -21.19 -21.09
N ASN A 430 -2.66 -21.64 -20.24
CA ASN A 430 -2.57 -23.04 -19.81
C ASN A 430 -2.95 -23.27 -18.34
N ARG A 431 -3.09 -22.21 -17.52
CA ARG A 431 -3.35 -22.33 -16.08
C ARG A 431 -3.92 -21.05 -15.48
N CYS A 432 -4.73 -21.21 -14.42
CA CYS A 432 -5.07 -20.12 -13.52
C CYS A 432 -4.10 -20.10 -12.33
N GLU A 433 -3.51 -18.94 -12.03
CA GLU A 433 -2.62 -18.74 -10.88
C GLU A 433 -3.32 -17.91 -9.82
N HIS A 434 -3.26 -18.37 -8.56
CA HIS A 434 -3.86 -17.69 -7.42
C HIS A 434 -2.79 -17.11 -6.51
N VAL A 435 -3.00 -15.87 -6.05
CA VAL A 435 -2.02 -15.10 -5.28
C VAL A 435 -2.74 -14.35 -4.17
N ASP A 436 -2.21 -14.47 -2.95
CA ASP A 436 -2.59 -13.62 -1.82
C ASP A 436 -1.42 -12.68 -1.53
N ALA A 437 -1.65 -11.37 -1.53
CA ALA A 437 -0.63 -10.35 -1.30
C ALA A 437 -1.07 -9.36 -0.19
N SER A 438 -0.11 -8.78 0.54
CA SER A 438 -0.39 -7.85 1.64
C SER A 438 -0.59 -6.42 1.13
N LEU A 439 -1.71 -5.81 1.53
CA LEU A 439 -1.97 -4.38 1.41
C LEU A 439 -2.04 -3.76 2.81
N PHE A 440 -1.43 -2.59 3.00
CA PHE A 440 -1.47 -1.87 4.28
C PHE A 440 -2.19 -0.54 4.10
N TYR A 441 -3.45 -0.48 4.54
CA TYR A 441 -4.27 0.71 4.42
C TYR A 441 -3.93 1.70 5.54
N LEU A 442 -3.57 2.92 5.14
CA LEU A 442 -3.19 3.96 6.07
C LEU A 442 -4.42 4.75 6.56
N SER A 443 -4.43 5.08 7.86
CA SER A 443 -5.40 5.99 8.45
C SER A 443 -4.99 7.45 8.20
N MET A 444 -5.92 8.38 8.42
CA MET A 444 -5.58 9.80 8.52
C MET A 444 -4.55 10.04 9.63
N SER A 445 -3.60 10.93 9.38
CA SER A 445 -2.54 11.31 10.33
C SER A 445 -3.10 11.81 11.67
N ASN A 446 -4.25 12.49 11.66
CA ASN A 446 -4.91 12.99 12.87
C ASN A 446 -5.40 11.88 13.82
N ASN A 447 -5.60 10.66 13.32
CA ASN A 447 -6.00 9.51 14.13
C ASN A 447 -4.79 8.76 14.71
N VAL A 448 -3.60 8.99 14.14
CA VAL A 448 -2.35 8.38 14.60
C VAL A 448 -1.85 9.12 15.83
N LYS A 449 -1.48 8.36 16.86
CA LYS A 449 -1.02 8.89 18.14
C LYS A 449 0.24 8.15 18.59
N VAL A 450 1.15 8.87 19.22
CA VAL A 450 2.42 8.33 19.74
C VAL A 450 2.31 8.13 21.24
N LYS A 451 2.65 6.95 21.75
CA LYS A 451 2.58 6.63 23.18
C LYS A 451 3.68 7.33 23.96
N LYS A 452 3.33 7.85 25.15
CA LYS A 452 4.27 8.41 26.12
C LYS A 452 4.71 7.42 27.20
N ASN A 453 3.92 6.37 27.39
CA ASN A 453 4.02 5.43 28.50
C ASN A 453 4.00 4.00 27.97
N TYR A 454 5.00 3.21 28.37
CA TYR A 454 5.19 1.82 27.97
C TYR A 454 5.17 0.95 29.23
N ARG A 455 4.35 -0.09 29.24
CA ARG A 455 4.30 -1.05 30.35
C ARG A 455 5.33 -2.16 30.15
N ARG A 456 5.69 -2.85 31.24
CA ARG A 456 6.65 -3.96 31.20
C ARG A 456 6.44 -4.98 30.06
N PRO A 457 5.22 -5.48 29.74
CA PRO A 457 5.06 -6.45 28.65
C PRO A 457 5.45 -5.89 27.27
N GLU A 458 5.24 -4.58 27.05
CA GLU A 458 5.62 -3.90 25.81
C GLU A 458 7.15 -3.74 25.75
N ILE A 459 7.75 -3.35 26.88
CA ILE A 459 9.21 -3.21 27.03
C ILE A 459 9.93 -4.57 26.90
N LEU A 460 9.31 -5.68 27.29
CA LEU A 460 9.89 -7.01 27.10
C LEU A 460 9.82 -7.50 25.65
N ALA A 461 8.90 -6.97 24.85
CA ALA A 461 8.74 -7.34 23.44
C ALA A 461 9.75 -6.64 22.53
N HIS A 462 10.36 -5.55 22.99
CA HIS A 462 11.26 -4.69 22.20
C HIS A 462 12.49 -4.29 23.00
N ASN A 463 13.64 -4.15 22.34
CA ASN A 463 14.86 -3.68 22.99
C ASN A 463 14.98 -2.15 22.85
N ASP A 464 14.10 -1.42 23.54
CA ASP A 464 13.98 0.03 23.39
C ASP A 464 15.11 0.80 24.10
N ILE A 465 15.57 1.87 23.45
CA ILE A 465 16.57 2.81 23.97
C ILE A 465 15.94 4.19 24.12
N PHE A 466 16.14 4.81 25.28
CA PHE A 466 15.81 6.22 25.50
C PHE A 466 16.96 7.12 25.01
N LEU A 467 16.61 8.07 24.14
CA LEU A 467 17.53 9.08 23.61
C LEU A 467 17.35 10.40 24.37
N GLY A 468 18.41 10.85 25.04
CA GLY A 468 18.55 12.21 25.53
C GLY A 468 19.69 12.92 24.80
N THR A 469 19.53 14.21 24.53
CA THR A 469 20.59 15.04 23.90
C THR A 469 20.67 16.39 24.60
N ASN A 470 21.84 17.03 24.51
CA ASN A 470 22.07 18.36 25.12
C ASN A 470 22.09 19.51 24.09
N GLY A 471 21.86 19.24 22.80
CA GLY A 471 21.94 20.26 21.75
C GLY A 471 23.37 20.74 21.43
N HIS A 472 24.41 20.12 22.00
CA HIS A 472 25.84 20.39 21.75
C HIS A 472 26.57 19.14 21.24
N GLY A 473 25.84 18.12 20.80
CA GLY A 473 26.39 16.88 20.25
C GLY A 473 26.54 15.74 21.26
N ALA A 474 26.42 15.98 22.56
CA ALA A 474 26.45 14.90 23.55
C ALA A 474 25.12 14.15 23.59
N VAL A 475 25.18 12.87 23.97
CA VAL A 475 24.05 11.96 23.94
C VAL A 475 23.99 11.08 25.18
N MET A 476 22.76 10.83 25.62
CA MET A 476 22.38 9.75 26.51
C MET A 476 21.63 8.71 25.68
N ARG A 477 22.12 7.47 25.69
CA ARG A 477 21.48 6.29 25.11
C ARG A 477 21.26 5.28 26.22
N ALA A 478 20.19 5.48 26.99
CA ALA A 478 19.88 4.66 28.15
C ALA A 478 18.93 3.51 27.77
N GLY A 479 19.25 2.28 28.18
CA GLY A 479 18.33 1.16 28.02
C GLY A 479 17.02 1.39 28.78
N VAL A 480 15.88 1.20 28.13
CA VAL A 480 14.58 1.22 28.83
C VAL A 480 14.51 0.05 29.82
N ALA A 481 15.08 -1.10 29.46
CA ALA A 481 15.44 -2.14 30.42
C ALA A 481 16.65 -1.68 31.26
N TRP A 482 16.36 -1.23 32.49
CA TRP A 482 17.35 -0.64 33.38
C TRP A 482 18.56 -1.56 33.62
N GLY A 483 19.77 -1.00 33.51
CA GLY A 483 21.03 -1.70 33.76
C GLY A 483 21.54 -2.60 32.63
N THR A 484 20.76 -2.80 31.57
CA THR A 484 21.17 -3.57 30.39
C THR A 484 21.97 -2.71 29.40
N LEU A 485 22.92 -3.34 28.70
CA LEU A 485 23.70 -2.74 27.62
C LEU A 485 23.59 -3.66 26.41
N SER A 486 23.17 -3.12 25.28
CA SER A 486 22.92 -3.90 24.07
C SER A 486 23.96 -3.63 22.98
N SER A 487 24.52 -2.42 22.95
CA SER A 487 25.56 -1.98 22.00
C SER A 487 26.61 -1.12 22.70
N ARG A 488 27.82 -1.01 22.11
CA ARG A 488 28.96 -0.22 22.63
C ARG A 488 28.67 1.27 22.73
N TYR A 489 27.61 1.71 22.06
CA TYR A 489 27.13 3.08 22.04
C TYR A 489 26.16 3.41 23.18
N ASP A 490 25.70 2.41 23.93
CA ASP A 490 24.78 2.62 25.05
C ASP A 490 25.54 3.18 26.24
N ALA A 491 25.10 4.35 26.71
CA ALA A 491 25.71 5.09 27.80
C ALA A 491 24.71 6.07 28.42
N LEU A 492 24.79 6.26 29.74
CA LEU A 492 24.08 7.32 30.44
C LEU A 492 24.66 8.71 30.10
N LEU A 493 25.97 8.81 29.86
CA LEU A 493 26.63 10.04 29.38
C LEU A 493 27.75 9.71 28.40
N ALA A 494 27.46 9.94 27.11
CA ALA A 494 28.46 10.01 26.04
C ALA A 494 28.63 11.48 25.62
N ALA A 495 29.75 12.06 26.01
CA ALA A 495 29.98 13.49 25.97
C ALA A 495 30.55 13.98 24.63
N ASN A 496 30.25 15.23 24.28
CA ASN A 496 30.96 15.96 23.24
C ASN A 496 31.98 16.85 23.92
N MET A 497 33.28 16.54 23.79
CA MET A 497 34.32 17.24 24.56
C MET A 497 34.58 18.66 24.01
N ASN A 498 34.32 18.89 22.73
CA ASN A 498 34.41 20.22 22.14
C ASN A 498 33.21 21.13 22.46
N SER A 499 33.47 22.38 22.83
CA SER A 499 32.40 23.35 23.14
C SER A 499 31.81 24.07 21.91
N GLU A 500 32.53 24.07 20.79
CA GLU A 500 32.20 24.85 19.60
C GLU A 500 31.53 24.02 18.51
N TYR A 501 31.78 22.72 18.43
CA TYR A 501 31.22 21.89 17.36
C TYR A 501 31.01 20.44 17.79
N PRO A 502 30.10 19.70 17.13
CA PRO A 502 29.97 18.28 17.35
C PRO A 502 31.17 17.51 16.80
N GLU A 503 31.62 16.53 17.58
CA GLU A 503 32.65 15.56 17.26
C GLU A 503 32.26 14.17 17.77
N ASP A 504 33.18 13.21 17.66
CA ASP A 504 33.00 11.87 18.19
C ASP A 504 32.72 11.89 19.68
N ARG A 505 31.78 11.04 20.12
CA ARG A 505 31.32 11.05 21.50
C ARG A 505 32.27 10.23 22.35
N TRP A 506 32.53 10.73 23.55
CA TRP A 506 33.39 10.07 24.51
C TRP A 506 32.56 9.49 25.66
N ILE A 507 32.60 8.18 25.85
CA ILE A 507 31.81 7.49 26.87
C ILE A 507 32.54 7.61 28.21
N MET A 508 31.88 8.29 29.16
CA MET A 508 32.39 8.51 30.51
C MET A 508 31.51 7.85 31.58
N PHE A 509 30.20 7.77 31.37
CA PHE A 509 29.27 7.11 32.31
C PHE A 509 28.36 6.13 31.56
N THR A 510 28.62 4.84 31.72
CA THR A 510 27.99 3.80 30.90
C THR A 510 26.64 3.38 31.46
N ARG A 511 26.59 2.95 32.72
CA ARG A 511 25.33 2.57 33.39
C ARG A 511 25.41 2.75 34.90
N CYS A 512 24.26 2.76 35.57
CA CYS A 512 24.16 2.80 37.02
C CYS A 512 23.38 1.58 37.51
N ARG A 513 24.07 0.65 38.18
CA ARG A 513 23.42 -0.49 38.87
C ARG A 513 22.85 0.00 40.19
N ALA A 514 21.69 -0.53 40.60
CA ALA A 514 21.03 -0.05 41.81
C ALA A 514 20.34 -1.17 42.58
N TRP A 515 20.40 -1.11 43.90
CA TRP A 515 19.73 -2.05 44.81
C TRP A 515 18.96 -1.30 45.88
N LEU A 516 17.82 -1.87 46.28
CA LEU A 516 17.07 -1.45 47.45
C LEU A 516 17.23 -2.48 48.56
N VAL A 517 17.69 -2.03 49.72
CA VAL A 517 17.93 -2.86 50.90
C VAL A 517 16.97 -2.48 52.02
N PHE A 518 16.27 -3.47 52.54
CA PHE A 518 15.35 -3.32 53.66
C PHE A 518 15.42 -4.54 54.60
N GLN A 519 15.69 -4.31 55.89
CA GLN A 519 15.80 -5.36 56.93
C GLN A 519 16.70 -6.55 56.55
N GLY A 520 17.79 -6.29 55.81
CA GLY A 520 18.73 -7.32 55.36
C GLY A 520 18.36 -8.00 54.03
N TYR A 521 17.14 -7.79 53.51
CA TYR A 521 16.78 -8.18 52.15
C TYR A 521 17.32 -7.14 51.16
N SER A 522 18.01 -7.59 50.11
CA SER A 522 18.58 -6.75 49.05
C SER A 522 17.98 -7.13 47.71
N GLN A 523 17.30 -6.19 47.06
CA GLN A 523 16.65 -6.40 45.77
C GLN A 523 17.33 -5.56 44.70
N ASP A 524 17.75 -6.20 43.61
CA ASP A 524 18.25 -5.52 42.41
C ASP A 524 17.10 -4.79 41.70
N ILE A 525 17.37 -3.57 41.27
CA ILE A 525 16.44 -2.73 40.50
C ILE A 525 16.71 -2.99 39.02
N ASN A 526 15.89 -3.85 38.42
CA ASN A 526 16.03 -4.28 37.03
C ASN A 526 14.65 -4.44 36.36
N ILE A 527 14.63 -5.02 35.15
CA ILE A 527 13.41 -5.22 34.35
C ILE A 527 12.32 -6.03 35.07
N ASP A 528 12.67 -6.87 36.05
CA ASP A 528 11.69 -7.67 36.79
C ASP A 528 10.85 -6.84 37.77
N CYS A 529 11.42 -5.73 38.24
CA CYS A 529 10.74 -4.78 39.12
C CYS A 529 10.14 -3.59 38.36
N LEU A 530 10.42 -3.45 37.05
CA LEU A 530 9.95 -2.31 36.25
C LEU A 530 8.46 -2.45 35.98
N ASP A 531 7.68 -1.43 36.34
CA ASP A 531 6.24 -1.35 36.06
C ASP A 531 5.98 -0.68 34.71
N SER A 532 6.59 0.50 34.53
CA SER A 532 6.42 1.30 33.33
C SER A 532 7.60 2.22 33.05
N PHE A 533 7.79 2.60 31.80
CA PHE A 533 8.69 3.65 31.37
C PHE A 533 7.90 4.79 30.70
N LYS A 534 8.24 6.04 31.06
CA LYS A 534 7.68 7.25 30.46
C LYS A 534 8.80 8.18 30.01
N PHE A 535 8.53 9.00 29.01
CA PHE A 535 9.50 10.01 28.56
C PHE A 535 8.84 11.30 28.10
N ASP A 536 9.65 12.35 28.00
CA ASP A 536 9.35 13.54 27.21
C ASP A 536 10.48 13.83 26.20
N TYR A 537 10.20 14.72 25.24
CA TYR A 537 11.16 15.14 24.22
C TYR A 537 12.13 16.23 24.70
N ASN A 538 12.19 16.50 26.00
CA ASN A 538 13.15 17.41 26.62
C ASN A 538 14.27 16.63 27.31
N SER A 539 14.62 15.46 26.76
CA SER A 539 15.69 14.60 27.25
C SER A 539 15.48 14.09 28.69
N LYS A 540 14.21 13.89 29.10
CA LYS A 540 13.82 13.31 30.40
C LYS A 540 13.13 11.95 30.25
N GLY A 541 13.67 10.96 30.94
CA GLY A 541 13.09 9.61 31.05
C GLY A 541 12.70 9.31 32.50
N PHE A 542 11.66 8.51 32.69
CA PHE A 542 11.10 8.13 33.98
C PHE A 542 10.87 6.62 34.01
N TRP A 543 11.60 5.93 34.87
CA TRP A 543 11.42 4.50 35.13
C TRP A 543 10.67 4.33 36.44
N CYS A 544 9.48 3.73 36.38
CA CYS A 544 8.65 3.45 37.55
C CYS A 544 8.83 1.99 37.95
N PHE A 545 9.27 1.72 39.17
CA PHE A 545 9.48 0.39 39.69
C PHE A 545 8.57 0.08 40.88
N ASN A 546 8.15 -1.18 40.97
CA ASN A 546 7.57 -1.78 42.18
C ASN A 546 8.57 -2.81 42.70
N ILE A 547 9.38 -2.44 43.70
CA ILE A 547 10.52 -3.22 44.18
C ILE A 547 10.09 -4.02 45.42
N PRO A 548 10.06 -5.36 45.36
CA PRO A 548 9.73 -6.20 46.51
C PRO A 548 10.69 -5.97 47.68
N CYS A 549 10.16 -5.83 48.90
CA CYS A 549 10.95 -5.63 50.12
C CYS A 549 10.66 -6.65 51.23
N GLY A 550 9.96 -7.75 50.90
CA GLY A 550 9.61 -8.83 51.82
C GLY A 550 8.22 -8.67 52.46
N GLN A 551 7.72 -9.72 53.14
CA GLN A 551 6.43 -9.72 53.84
C GLN A 551 5.20 -9.34 52.98
N GLY A 552 5.28 -9.52 51.67
CA GLY A 552 4.23 -9.07 50.74
C GLY A 552 4.22 -7.54 50.50
N GLU A 553 5.20 -6.81 51.05
CA GLU A 553 5.36 -5.38 50.86
C GLU A 553 6.31 -5.07 49.69
N HIS A 554 6.08 -3.95 49.00
CA HIS A 554 6.97 -3.38 47.99
C HIS A 554 7.17 -1.88 48.17
N VAL A 555 8.23 -1.35 47.57
CA VAL A 555 8.51 0.08 47.45
C VAL A 555 8.26 0.52 46.02
N ALA A 556 7.43 1.55 45.85
CA ALA A 556 7.29 2.21 44.56
C ALA A 556 8.37 3.29 44.42
N LEU A 557 9.26 3.13 43.44
CA LEU A 557 10.41 4.01 43.20
C LEU A 557 10.32 4.57 41.78
N ILE A 558 10.45 5.90 41.64
CA ILE A 558 10.66 6.53 40.34
C ILE A 558 12.14 6.87 40.22
N ILE A 559 12.77 6.42 39.14
CA ILE A 559 14.07 6.92 38.69
C ILE A 559 13.82 7.87 37.52
N LYS A 560 14.07 9.15 37.74
CA LYS A 560 14.09 10.14 36.65
C LYS A 560 15.52 10.33 36.19
N VAL A 561 15.75 10.35 34.88
CA VAL A 561 17.04 10.68 34.29
C VAL A 561 16.87 11.83 33.31
N GLU A 562 17.72 12.85 33.42
CA GLU A 562 17.69 14.06 32.62
C GLU A 562 19.08 14.41 32.12
N MET A 563 19.20 14.65 30.81
CA MET A 563 20.38 15.28 30.22
C MET A 563 20.15 16.79 30.09
N LEU A 564 21.02 17.61 30.69
CA LEU A 564 20.81 19.05 30.71
C LEU A 564 21.22 19.70 29.37
N SER A 565 20.37 20.61 28.90
CA SER A 565 20.64 21.39 27.68
C SER A 565 21.92 22.22 27.81
N GLY A 566 22.75 22.19 26.76
CA GLY A 566 23.99 22.95 26.62
C GLY A 566 25.17 22.47 27.46
N LYS A 567 25.03 21.35 28.21
CA LYS A 567 26.08 20.87 29.13
C LYS A 567 26.29 19.36 29.02
N ASN A 568 27.51 18.91 29.32
CA ASN A 568 27.83 17.48 29.47
C ASN A 568 27.44 17.01 30.88
N ASP A 569 26.16 17.19 31.22
CA ASP A 569 25.62 16.99 32.56
C ASP A 569 24.44 16.03 32.51
N LEU A 570 24.46 15.06 33.41
CA LEU A 570 23.40 14.12 33.68
C LEU A 570 22.91 14.31 35.11
N ARG A 571 21.58 14.35 35.30
CA ARG A 571 20.95 14.31 36.61
C ARG A 571 20.06 13.08 36.72
N MET A 572 20.18 12.38 37.83
CA MET A 572 19.37 11.21 38.14
C MET A 572 18.69 11.44 39.47
N GLU A 573 17.37 11.39 39.49
CA GLU A 573 16.59 11.54 40.72
C GLU A 573 15.92 10.23 41.09
N PHE A 574 16.13 9.79 42.33
CA PHE A 574 15.57 8.55 42.87
C PHE A 574 14.54 8.92 43.93
N PHE A 575 13.26 8.73 43.62
CA PHE A 575 12.16 9.14 44.47
C PHE A 575 11.35 7.95 44.96
N ARG A 576 11.33 7.80 46.28
CA ARG A 576 10.44 6.85 46.92
C ARG A 576 9.06 7.49 47.04
N GLN A 577 8.13 6.99 46.24
CA GLN A 577 6.75 7.44 46.30
C GLN A 577 6.15 7.16 47.68
N PRO A 578 5.26 8.03 48.18
CA PRO A 578 4.53 7.74 49.41
C PRO A 578 3.66 6.50 49.27
N ALA A 579 3.55 5.72 50.34
CA ALA A 579 2.67 4.58 50.46
C ALA A 579 1.19 5.02 50.54
N GLU A 580 0.92 6.21 51.09
CA GLU A 580 -0.44 6.77 51.24
C GLU A 580 -1.43 5.82 51.94
N GLY A 581 -0.92 4.91 52.80
CA GLY A 581 -1.74 3.90 53.46
C GLY A 581 -2.27 2.77 52.56
N LYS A 582 -1.77 2.64 51.31
CA LYS A 582 -2.17 1.56 50.38
C LYS A 582 -1.61 0.22 50.84
N GLU A 583 -2.47 -0.80 50.84
CA GLU A 583 -2.11 -2.18 51.21
C GLU A 583 -0.99 -2.72 50.29
N GLY A 584 -0.03 -3.44 50.87
CA GLY A 584 1.13 -3.98 50.16
C GLY A 584 2.25 -2.96 49.86
N LYS A 585 2.13 -1.67 50.19
CA LYS A 585 3.23 -0.68 50.09
C LYS A 585 3.91 -0.48 51.44
N LEU A 586 5.24 -0.44 51.43
CA LEU A 586 6.02 -0.23 52.65
C LEU A 586 5.79 1.17 53.25
N ALA A 587 5.33 1.21 54.51
CA ALA A 587 4.96 2.43 55.22
C ALA A 587 6.02 3.54 55.18
N ASP A 588 5.56 4.79 55.04
CA ASP A 588 6.42 5.96 54.76
C ASP A 588 7.48 6.24 55.83
N HIS A 589 7.19 5.94 57.09
CA HIS A 589 8.13 6.17 58.20
C HIS A 589 9.26 5.13 58.24
N ARG A 590 9.09 3.94 57.64
CA ARG A 590 10.11 2.88 57.62
C ARG A 590 11.17 3.24 56.58
N GLN A 591 12.43 3.39 56.97
CA GLN A 591 13.53 3.73 56.05
C GLN A 591 13.98 2.53 55.21
N VAL A 592 14.32 2.78 53.96
CA VAL A 592 15.01 1.84 53.06
C VAL A 592 16.39 2.40 52.71
N LYS A 593 17.35 1.52 52.45
CA LYS A 593 18.69 1.89 51.99
C LYS A 593 18.76 1.69 50.48
N LEU A 594 19.03 2.75 49.73
CA LEU A 594 19.31 2.70 48.30
C LEU A 594 20.82 2.63 48.08
N ILE A 595 21.28 1.67 47.28
CA ILE A 595 22.67 1.50 46.87
C ILE A 595 22.76 1.80 45.38
N LEU A 596 23.62 2.74 44.98
CA LEU A 596 23.83 3.13 43.58
C LEU A 596 25.28 2.91 43.19
N ARG A 597 25.54 2.12 42.15
CA ARG A 597 26.89 1.75 41.71
C ARG A 597 27.10 2.14 40.25
N PRO A 598 27.81 3.25 39.99
CA PRO A 598 28.17 3.67 38.64
C PRO A 598 29.19 2.73 38.01
N ASP A 599 28.96 2.35 36.76
CA ASP A 599 29.97 1.75 35.88
C ASP A 599 30.40 2.84 34.87
N ILE A 600 31.69 3.12 34.83
CA ILE A 600 32.32 4.19 34.03
C ILE A 600 33.35 3.62 33.06
N GLU A 601 33.62 4.39 32.02
CA GLU A 601 34.64 4.09 31.01
C GLU A 601 35.37 5.40 30.66
N ASN A 602 36.43 5.31 29.85
CA ASN A 602 37.07 6.44 29.19
C ASN A 602 37.48 5.99 27.80
N ARG A 603 36.59 6.14 26.81
CA ARG A 603 36.84 5.68 25.44
C ARG A 603 36.03 6.46 24.40
N ASN A 604 36.53 6.44 23.17
CA ASN A 604 35.71 6.76 22.00
C ASN A 604 34.56 5.75 21.90
N PHE A 605 33.36 6.24 21.59
CA PHE A 605 32.15 5.42 21.42
C PHE A 605 32.24 4.33 20.33
N HIS A 606 33.16 4.42 19.36
CA HIS A 606 33.44 3.36 18.38
C HIS A 606 34.30 2.21 18.92
N GLU A 607 34.98 2.41 20.05
CA GLU A 607 35.91 1.43 20.64
C GLU A 607 35.26 0.65 21.79
N LEU A 608 35.97 -0.34 22.31
CA LEU A 608 35.62 -1.07 23.53
C LEU A 608 36.70 -0.85 24.58
N THR A 609 36.30 -0.87 25.85
CA THR A 609 37.27 -0.97 26.93
C THR A 609 37.68 -2.42 27.11
N LYS A 610 39.00 -2.66 27.10
CA LYS A 610 39.61 -3.92 27.51
C LYS A 610 40.50 -3.64 28.71
N ALA A 611 40.20 -4.19 29.87
CA ALA A 611 40.87 -3.84 31.12
C ALA A 611 42.38 -4.13 31.05
N TYR A 612 42.73 -5.27 30.46
CA TYR A 612 44.10 -5.80 30.39
C TYR A 612 45.06 -4.97 29.53
N VAL A 613 44.58 -4.02 28.71
CA VAL A 613 45.46 -3.17 27.87
C VAL A 613 46.04 -1.97 28.61
N GLY A 614 45.77 -1.83 29.92
CA GLY A 614 46.26 -0.72 30.75
C GLY A 614 45.24 -0.14 31.74
N PRO A 615 43.96 0.05 31.38
CA PRO A 615 42.95 0.62 32.28
C PRO A 615 42.89 0.00 33.66
N GLU A 616 43.09 -1.32 33.76
CA GLU A 616 43.04 -2.09 35.01
C GLU A 616 43.92 -1.52 36.13
N HIS A 617 45.08 -0.95 35.77
CA HIS A 617 46.00 -0.33 36.72
C HIS A 617 45.80 1.18 36.80
N LEU A 618 45.63 1.84 35.66
CA LEU A 618 45.62 3.31 35.58
C LEU A 618 44.36 3.91 36.19
N TRP A 619 43.17 3.38 35.88
CA TRP A 619 41.92 4.04 36.23
C TRP A 619 41.65 4.07 37.72
N ARG A 620 42.15 3.09 38.47
CA ARG A 620 42.06 3.08 39.93
C ARG A 620 42.81 4.26 40.56
N GLU A 621 43.97 4.62 40.02
CA GLU A 621 44.78 5.74 40.48
C GLU A 621 44.25 7.09 39.98
N SER A 622 43.45 7.08 38.91
CA SER A 622 42.79 8.25 38.35
C SER A 622 41.50 8.67 39.08
N VAL A 623 41.12 8.02 40.19
CA VAL A 623 39.96 8.42 40.98
C VAL A 623 40.36 9.09 42.28
N THR A 624 39.81 10.27 42.52
CA THR A 624 39.79 10.93 43.82
C THR A 624 38.38 10.90 44.38
N PHE A 625 38.20 10.75 45.70
CA PHE A 625 36.87 10.65 46.30
C PHE A 625 36.77 11.42 47.62
N ASN A 626 35.53 11.72 47.99
CA ASN A 626 35.16 12.33 49.26
C ASN A 626 33.90 11.63 49.82
N SER A 627 33.31 12.17 50.88
CA SER A 627 32.15 11.54 51.51
C SER A 627 30.90 11.51 50.64
N ASN A 628 30.74 12.39 49.65
CA ASN A 628 29.52 12.52 48.84
C ASN A 628 29.72 12.29 47.34
N GLY A 629 30.88 11.80 46.91
CA GLY A 629 31.21 11.73 45.48
C GLY A 629 32.63 11.27 45.18
N PHE A 630 32.87 11.12 43.88
CA PHE A 630 34.19 10.89 43.31
C PHE A 630 34.40 11.70 42.03
N THR A 631 35.66 11.89 41.68
CA THR A 631 36.12 12.46 40.42
C THR A 631 37.05 11.45 39.76
N PHE A 632 36.70 11.02 38.56
CA PHE A 632 37.49 10.18 37.68
C PHE A 632 38.13 11.06 36.59
N ALA A 633 39.46 11.13 36.60
CA ALA A 633 40.24 11.98 35.69
C ALA A 633 41.45 11.22 35.14
N PRO A 634 41.25 10.26 34.21
CA PRO A 634 42.35 9.54 33.56
C PRO A 634 43.22 10.45 32.70
N GLU A 635 42.65 11.53 32.17
CA GLU A 635 43.31 12.55 31.35
C GLU A 635 42.79 13.95 31.74
N PRO A 636 43.55 15.04 31.51
CA PRO A 636 43.17 16.39 31.92
C PRO A 636 41.83 16.88 31.37
N GLU A 637 41.51 16.52 30.12
CA GLU A 637 40.28 16.89 29.41
C GLU A 637 39.10 15.96 29.73
N HIS A 638 39.37 14.79 30.33
CA HIS A 638 38.39 13.75 30.62
C HIS A 638 38.13 13.68 32.13
N ASN A 639 37.40 14.65 32.66
CA ASN A 639 37.14 14.77 34.10
C ASN A 639 35.66 14.54 34.43
N LEU A 640 35.30 13.31 34.79
CA LEU A 640 33.95 12.96 35.23
C LEU A 640 33.84 13.11 36.75
N ARG A 641 32.99 14.02 37.20
CA ARG A 641 32.63 14.17 38.61
C ARG A 641 31.22 13.63 38.86
N VAL A 642 31.11 12.69 39.79
CA VAL A 642 29.82 12.08 40.20
C VAL A 642 29.58 12.36 41.68
N GLN A 643 28.42 12.92 42.01
CA GLN A 643 28.06 13.29 43.38
C GLN A 643 26.60 12.99 43.71
N VAL A 644 26.30 12.87 45.01
CA VAL A 644 24.94 12.75 45.52
C VAL A 644 24.56 13.94 46.41
N SER A 645 23.28 14.31 46.43
CA SER A 645 22.80 15.45 47.24
C SER A 645 22.89 15.20 48.75
N HIS A 646 22.83 13.94 49.19
CA HIS A 646 23.10 13.49 50.56
C HIS A 646 23.48 11.99 50.57
N GLY A 647 23.79 11.42 51.74
CA GLY A 647 24.27 10.04 51.85
C GLY A 647 25.79 9.93 51.84
N ALA A 648 26.31 8.73 51.57
CA ALA A 648 27.75 8.44 51.64
C ALA A 648 28.24 7.67 50.42
N PHE A 649 29.43 8.03 49.92
CA PHE A 649 30.17 7.25 48.94
C PHE A 649 31.15 6.29 49.65
N ALA A 650 31.14 5.02 49.23
CA ALA A 650 32.08 4.00 49.65
C ALA A 650 33.03 3.67 48.49
N TRP A 651 34.32 3.88 48.70
CA TRP A 651 35.38 3.51 47.76
C TRP A 651 35.60 2.00 47.80
N GLU A 652 35.01 1.30 46.84
CA GLU A 652 35.10 -0.16 46.66
C GLU A 652 35.21 -0.46 45.16
N PRO A 653 36.41 -0.26 44.57
CA PRO A 653 36.62 -0.40 43.14
C PRO A 653 36.48 -1.85 42.68
N GLU A 654 35.78 -2.10 41.57
CA GLU A 654 35.72 -3.41 40.92
C GLU A 654 35.78 -3.29 39.40
N TRP A 655 36.20 -4.39 38.76
CA TRP A 655 36.10 -4.61 37.33
C TRP A 655 35.04 -5.66 37.02
N HIS A 656 34.21 -5.38 36.03
CA HIS A 656 33.30 -6.32 35.40
C HIS A 656 33.84 -6.67 34.02
N TYR A 657 34.31 -7.90 33.85
CA TYR A 657 34.91 -8.35 32.59
C TYR A 657 33.87 -8.98 31.67
N MET A 658 34.13 -8.92 30.37
CA MET A 658 33.36 -9.63 29.34
C MET A 658 31.85 -9.31 29.37
N VAL A 659 31.51 -8.03 29.55
CA VAL A 659 30.13 -7.56 29.45
C VAL A 659 29.70 -7.59 27.99
N GLY A 660 28.91 -8.60 27.64
CA GLY A 660 28.46 -8.86 26.27
C GLY A 660 27.43 -7.85 25.76
N ARG A 661 27.54 -7.52 24.47
CA ARG A 661 26.67 -6.55 23.76
C ARG A 661 26.03 -7.21 22.53
N PRO A 662 24.81 -7.76 22.66
CA PRO A 662 24.19 -8.62 21.64
C PRO A 662 24.01 -7.94 20.27
N VAL A 663 23.73 -6.64 20.22
CA VAL A 663 23.54 -5.90 18.96
C VAL A 663 24.86 -5.75 18.20
N ASP A 664 25.99 -5.66 18.90
CA ASP A 664 27.30 -5.60 18.25
C ASP A 664 27.71 -6.97 17.71
N ALA A 665 27.37 -8.05 18.42
CA ALA A 665 27.57 -9.42 17.92
C ALA A 665 26.79 -9.69 16.63
N GLU A 666 25.52 -9.24 16.56
CA GLU A 666 24.69 -9.35 15.35
C GLU A 666 25.32 -8.61 14.15
N ARG A 667 26.01 -7.50 14.40
CA ARG A 667 26.74 -6.72 13.39
C ARG A 667 28.10 -7.33 13.00
N GLY A 668 28.50 -8.44 13.62
CA GLY A 668 29.81 -9.06 13.42
C GLY A 668 30.98 -8.27 14.02
N LEU A 669 30.71 -7.40 14.99
CA LEU A 669 31.72 -6.67 15.76
C LEU A 669 32.08 -7.45 17.04
N ASP A 670 33.24 -7.15 17.63
CA ASP A 670 33.58 -7.64 18.98
C ASP A 670 32.50 -7.18 19.99
N PRO A 671 31.80 -8.08 20.69
CA PRO A 671 30.71 -7.70 21.59
C PRO A 671 31.13 -7.50 23.04
N ASP A 672 32.33 -7.94 23.44
CA ASP A 672 32.67 -8.07 24.86
C ASP A 672 33.47 -6.87 25.36
N SER A 673 32.96 -6.15 26.36
CA SER A 673 33.62 -4.97 26.95
C SER A 673 33.86 -5.15 28.43
N ASP A 674 34.94 -4.58 28.96
CA ASP A 674 35.19 -4.54 30.39
C ASP A 674 34.74 -3.18 30.96
N LEU A 675 34.11 -3.18 32.12
CA LEU A 675 33.59 -1.96 32.79
C LEU A 675 34.25 -1.79 34.16
N PHE A 676 34.57 -0.53 34.50
CA PHE A 676 35.14 -0.20 35.81
C PHE A 676 34.10 0.49 36.70
N SER A 677 34.01 0.09 37.96
CA SER A 677 33.17 0.75 38.96
C SER A 677 34.04 1.24 40.12
N PRO A 678 34.11 2.56 40.39
CA PRO A 678 34.88 3.13 41.51
C PRO A 678 34.42 2.70 42.91
N GLY A 679 33.14 2.39 43.07
CA GLY A 679 32.50 2.32 44.38
C GLY A 679 30.99 2.45 44.28
N TYR A 680 30.32 2.59 45.42
CA TYR A 680 28.87 2.80 45.45
C TYR A 680 28.46 3.92 46.40
N PHE A 681 27.32 4.54 46.11
CA PHE A 681 26.63 5.46 47.00
C PHE A 681 25.62 4.70 47.84
N SER A 682 25.46 5.11 49.09
CA SER A 682 24.50 4.56 50.05
C SER A 682 23.67 5.68 50.67
N VAL A 683 22.35 5.55 50.56
CA VAL A 683 21.39 6.59 50.95
C VAL A 683 20.22 5.98 51.69
N LEU A 684 19.73 6.63 52.76
CA LEU A 684 18.51 6.24 53.45
C LEU A 684 17.33 7.10 52.98
N LEU A 685 16.24 6.47 52.53
CA LEU A 685 15.03 7.14 52.05
C LEU A 685 13.79 6.69 52.83
N LYS A 686 13.04 7.66 53.36
CA LYS A 686 11.65 7.49 53.81
C LYS A 686 10.68 7.69 52.64
N GLY A 687 9.40 7.36 52.86
CA GLY A 687 8.35 7.70 51.89
C GLY A 687 8.29 9.20 51.64
N ASN A 688 8.04 9.58 50.39
CA ASN A 688 8.04 10.97 49.93
C ASN A 688 9.41 11.69 50.03
N GLN A 689 10.51 10.95 50.04
CA GLN A 689 11.85 11.52 49.95
C GLN A 689 12.51 11.15 48.61
N SER A 690 13.35 12.05 48.11
CA SER A 690 14.18 11.81 46.93
C SER A 690 15.66 12.01 47.23
N MET A 691 16.49 11.42 46.36
CA MET A 691 17.92 11.65 46.25
C MET A 691 18.24 12.10 44.82
N GLU A 692 19.19 13.02 44.66
CA GLU A 692 19.74 13.37 43.35
C GLU A 692 21.18 12.89 43.25
N LEU A 693 21.51 12.21 42.16
CA LEU A 693 22.86 11.92 41.70
C LEU A 693 23.15 12.77 40.47
N THR A 694 24.24 13.52 40.49
CA THR A 694 24.69 14.34 39.36
C THR A 694 26.01 13.80 38.82
N ALA A 695 26.12 13.76 37.50
CA ALA A 695 27.35 13.43 36.79
C ALA A 695 27.67 14.55 35.81
N HIS A 696 28.83 15.18 35.97
CA HIS A 696 29.25 16.35 35.20
C HIS A 696 30.65 16.12 34.65
N ILE A 697 30.86 16.48 33.39
CA ILE A 697 32.20 16.55 32.80
C ILE A 697 32.67 18.00 32.78
N SER A 698 33.72 18.28 33.55
CA SER A 698 34.23 19.64 33.74
C SER A 698 35.23 20.04 32.66
N ASP A 699 35.05 21.23 32.08
CA ASP A 699 36.10 21.95 31.35
C ASP A 699 37.21 22.33 32.35
N SER A 700 38.44 21.85 32.15
CA SER A 700 39.62 22.15 33.00
C SER A 700 39.93 23.65 33.12
N THR A 701 39.29 24.49 32.31
CA THR A 701 39.48 25.95 32.21
C THR A 701 38.41 26.79 32.93
N LYS A 702 37.31 26.20 33.42
CA LYS A 702 36.21 26.95 34.05
C LYS A 702 36.03 26.52 35.51
N LYS A 703 35.86 27.50 36.41
CA LYS A 703 35.48 27.22 37.80
C LYS A 703 34.19 26.39 37.82
N PRO A 704 34.08 25.38 38.70
CA PRO A 704 32.85 24.62 38.84
C PRO A 704 31.69 25.58 39.14
N PRO A 705 30.50 25.38 38.55
CA PRO A 705 29.34 26.21 38.89
C PRO A 705 29.11 26.16 40.40
N SER A 706 29.15 27.34 41.04
CA SER A 706 29.14 27.48 42.49
C SER A 706 27.75 27.32 43.11
N ASN A 707 26.73 26.95 42.34
CA ASN A 707 25.39 26.65 42.82
C ASN A 707 24.83 25.47 42.03
N ILE A 708 24.50 24.39 42.73
CA ILE A 708 23.43 23.50 42.29
C ILE A 708 22.19 24.38 42.37
N ASP A 709 21.59 24.73 41.22
CA ASP A 709 20.32 25.46 41.20
C ASP A 709 19.33 24.78 42.18
N ALA A 710 18.59 25.59 42.94
CA ALA A 710 17.68 25.11 43.98
C ALA A 710 16.81 23.95 43.46
N PRO A 711 16.51 22.93 44.29
CA PRO A 711 15.73 21.76 43.85
C PRO A 711 14.39 22.24 43.29
N HIS A 712 14.25 22.20 41.96
CA HIS A 712 12.94 22.31 41.34
C HIS A 712 12.13 21.07 41.75
N ASN A 713 10.83 21.22 41.97
CA ASN A 713 9.94 20.09 42.22
C ASN A 713 9.81 19.27 40.93
N ILE A 714 10.76 18.36 40.72
CA ILE A 714 11.13 17.71 39.45
C ILE A 714 10.37 16.37 39.22
N HIS A 715 9.70 15.83 40.24
CA HIS A 715 8.94 14.55 40.24
C HIS A 715 7.60 14.53 39.49
N LYS A 716 7.07 15.70 39.10
CA LYS A 716 5.76 15.77 38.45
C LYS A 716 5.91 15.54 36.95
N PHE A 717 5.59 14.34 36.49
CA PHE A 717 5.22 14.11 35.11
C PHE A 717 3.78 14.57 34.90
N ASN A 718 3.53 15.46 33.94
CA ASN A 718 2.19 15.95 33.64
C ASN A 718 1.35 14.81 33.00
N ASN A 719 0.40 14.26 33.76
CA ASN A 719 -0.42 13.09 33.37
C ASN A 719 -1.67 13.45 32.54
N GLU A 720 -1.78 14.66 31.99
CA GLU A 720 -3.04 15.11 31.37
C GLU A 720 -3.39 14.37 30.06
N ASN A 721 -2.42 13.70 29.40
CA ASN A 721 -2.67 12.81 28.26
C ASN A 721 -1.51 11.83 28.01
N ASP A 722 -1.78 10.52 28.00
CA ASP A 722 -0.79 9.43 27.81
C ASP A 722 -0.30 9.26 26.36
N MET A 723 -0.83 10.05 25.43
CA MET A 723 -0.43 10.01 24.02
C MET A 723 -0.18 11.42 23.46
N TRP A 724 0.81 11.56 22.58
CA TRP A 724 0.97 12.75 21.74
C TRP A 724 0.16 12.59 20.45
N ARG A 725 -0.27 13.72 19.89
CA ARG A 725 -0.62 13.73 18.48
C ARG A 725 0.63 13.47 17.65
N PHE A 726 0.48 12.82 16.50
CA PHE A 726 1.62 12.45 15.66
C PHE A 726 2.45 13.66 15.18
N ASP A 727 1.79 14.74 14.78
CA ASP A 727 2.41 16.00 14.36
C ASP A 727 3.23 16.65 15.48
N GLU A 728 2.67 16.70 16.69
CA GLU A 728 3.35 17.21 17.89
C GLU A 728 4.59 16.38 18.24
N ALA A 729 4.46 15.05 18.24
CA ALA A 729 5.57 14.15 18.52
C ALA A 729 6.73 14.33 17.52
N LEU A 730 6.41 14.42 16.23
CA LEU A 730 7.41 14.64 15.18
C LEU A 730 8.12 15.98 15.36
N CYS A 731 7.37 17.07 15.59
CA CYS A 731 7.93 18.40 15.78
C CYS A 731 8.84 18.50 17.01
N ASN A 732 8.49 17.79 18.08
CA ASN A 732 9.31 17.73 19.29
C ASN A 732 10.57 16.88 19.09
N ALA A 733 10.47 15.75 18.38
CA ALA A 733 11.59 14.87 18.10
C ALA A 733 12.73 15.55 17.31
N LEU A 734 12.40 16.51 16.42
CA LEU A 734 13.39 17.27 15.65
C LEU A 734 14.44 17.95 16.55
N ASN A 735 14.06 18.39 17.76
CA ASN A 735 14.96 19.07 18.69
C ASN A 735 16.19 18.24 19.05
N HIS A 736 16.08 16.90 19.06
CA HIS A 736 17.19 16.04 19.48
C HIS A 736 18.37 16.06 18.49
N TYR A 737 18.10 16.37 17.23
CA TYR A 737 19.07 16.31 16.15
C TYR A 737 19.71 17.67 15.82
N ILE A 738 19.10 18.76 16.27
CA ILE A 738 19.63 20.12 16.08
C ILE A 738 20.69 20.38 17.14
N VAL A 739 21.91 20.73 16.70
CA VAL A 739 23.01 21.05 17.61
C VAL A 739 23.70 22.36 17.25
N ASN A 740 24.30 23.00 18.25
CA ASN A 740 25.08 24.22 18.05
C ASN A 740 26.41 23.91 17.35
N ARG A 741 26.80 24.81 16.45
CA ARG A 741 28.09 24.78 15.75
C ARG A 741 28.60 26.21 15.60
N GLY A 742 29.52 26.61 16.48
CA GLY A 742 29.94 27.98 16.67
C GLY A 742 28.74 28.90 16.94
N GLY A 743 28.66 30.00 16.19
CA GLY A 743 27.51 30.92 16.23
C GLY A 743 26.29 30.49 15.40
N LEU A 744 26.29 29.28 14.83
CA LEU A 744 25.22 28.75 13.97
C LEU A 744 24.73 27.39 14.51
N LYS A 745 23.97 26.67 13.68
CA LYS A 745 23.40 25.37 13.98
C LYS A 745 23.76 24.37 12.89
N THR A 746 23.76 23.10 13.25
CA THR A 746 23.92 21.96 12.36
C THR A 746 23.00 20.83 12.80
N VAL A 747 23.04 19.70 12.08
CA VAL A 747 22.21 18.53 12.35
C VAL A 747 23.10 17.33 12.55
N ILE A 748 22.90 16.59 13.64
CA ILE A 748 23.42 15.24 13.78
C ILE A 748 22.57 14.33 12.90
N ALA A 749 23.14 13.75 11.85
CA ALA A 749 22.36 13.01 10.86
C ALA A 749 21.74 11.71 11.41
N GLY A 750 22.34 11.12 12.44
CA GLY A 750 21.78 9.94 13.09
C GLY A 750 22.61 9.46 14.26
N TYR A 751 21.99 9.35 15.43
CA TYR A 751 22.62 8.72 16.59
C TYR A 751 22.61 7.19 16.45
N PRO A 752 23.68 6.49 16.86
CA PRO A 752 24.88 7.06 17.48
C PRO A 752 25.93 7.53 16.45
N TRP A 753 25.97 6.95 15.25
CA TRP A 753 27.18 6.94 14.40
C TRP A 753 27.52 8.24 13.68
N PHE A 754 26.52 8.97 13.22
CA PHE A 754 26.76 10.05 12.27
C PHE A 754 26.90 11.40 12.99
N LEU A 755 27.67 12.27 12.36
CA LEU A 755 27.77 13.69 12.69
C LEU A 755 26.99 14.48 11.61
N ASP A 756 27.49 15.65 11.25
CA ASP A 756 26.93 16.53 10.24
C ASP A 756 27.11 15.92 8.84
N TRP A 757 26.13 15.17 8.35
CA TRP A 757 26.11 14.71 6.95
C TRP A 757 25.32 15.69 6.08
N GLY A 758 25.93 16.13 4.98
CA GLY A 758 25.43 17.22 4.15
C GLY A 758 24.05 16.93 3.58
N ARG A 759 23.91 15.81 2.87
CA ARG A 759 22.62 15.40 2.29
C ARG A 759 21.53 15.28 3.35
N ASP A 760 21.78 14.51 4.40
CA ASP A 760 20.81 14.22 5.46
C ASP A 760 20.37 15.49 6.19
N SER A 761 21.33 16.38 6.49
CA SER A 761 21.04 17.67 7.11
C SER A 761 20.15 18.53 6.22
N LEU A 762 20.41 18.57 4.91
CA LEU A 762 19.65 19.39 3.97
C LEU A 762 18.24 18.82 3.70
N ILE A 763 18.08 17.50 3.74
CA ILE A 763 16.76 16.86 3.73
C ILE A 763 16.01 17.17 5.04
N PHE A 764 16.68 17.04 6.19
CA PHE A 764 16.11 17.33 7.51
C PHE A 764 15.62 18.78 7.63
N VAL A 765 16.36 19.74 7.07
CA VAL A 765 15.99 21.15 7.03
C VAL A 765 14.63 21.37 6.38
N ARG A 766 14.23 20.58 5.39
CA ARG A 766 12.89 20.68 4.77
C ARG A 766 11.78 20.39 5.79
N GLY A 767 12.01 19.43 6.70
CA GLY A 767 11.13 19.15 7.83
C GLY A 767 11.05 20.33 8.80
N LEU A 768 12.17 20.99 9.12
CA LEU A 768 12.18 22.20 9.94
C LEU A 768 11.35 23.32 9.30
N ILE A 769 11.54 23.55 8.00
CA ILE A 769 10.80 24.55 7.23
C ILE A 769 9.29 24.25 7.29
N SER A 770 8.89 23.01 7.00
CA SER A 770 7.49 22.59 7.05
C SER A 770 6.87 22.70 8.45
N SER A 771 7.68 22.60 9.52
CA SER A 771 7.24 22.81 10.92
C SER A 771 7.21 24.28 11.35
N GLY A 772 7.56 25.22 10.46
CA GLY A 772 7.61 26.66 10.75
C GLY A 772 8.90 27.13 11.45
N ARG A 773 9.89 26.25 11.64
CA ARG A 773 11.18 26.55 12.30
C ARG A 773 12.19 27.16 11.33
N THR A 774 11.80 28.25 10.68
CA THR A 774 12.58 28.89 9.60
C THR A 774 13.90 29.50 10.08
N GLU A 775 13.99 29.94 11.35
CA GLU A 775 15.24 30.47 11.92
C GLU A 775 16.33 29.39 12.05
N ASP A 776 15.96 28.21 12.54
CA ASP A 776 16.87 27.06 12.65
C ASP A 776 17.29 26.58 11.26
N ALA A 777 16.33 26.43 10.34
CA ALA A 777 16.59 26.10 8.94
C ALA A 777 17.58 27.09 8.31
N ARG A 778 17.37 28.39 8.55
CA ARG A 778 18.28 29.45 8.09
C ARG A 778 19.66 29.23 8.69
N ALA A 779 19.80 29.05 10.00
CA ALA A 779 21.10 28.85 10.65
C ALA A 779 21.87 27.65 10.07
N ILE A 780 21.18 26.54 9.78
CA ILE A 780 21.79 25.34 9.18
C ILE A 780 22.21 25.58 7.73
N LEU A 781 21.34 26.19 6.90
CA LEU A 781 21.70 26.53 5.52
C LEU A 781 22.88 27.49 5.46
N LYS A 782 22.96 28.44 6.40
CA LYS A 782 24.12 29.30 6.56
C LYS A 782 25.39 28.50 6.86
N GLN A 783 25.31 27.54 7.79
CA GLN A 783 26.44 26.73 8.21
C GLN A 783 27.00 25.92 7.05
N PHE A 784 26.15 25.23 6.28
CA PHE A 784 26.59 24.46 5.11
C PHE A 784 27.09 25.36 3.97
N GLY A 785 26.42 26.49 3.71
CA GLY A 785 26.83 27.44 2.66
C GLY A 785 28.22 28.03 2.89
N GLN A 786 28.65 28.22 4.14
CA GLN A 786 30.01 28.69 4.46
C GLN A 786 31.12 27.74 4.00
N PHE A 787 30.81 26.45 3.84
CA PHE A 787 31.77 25.46 3.39
C PHE A 787 31.84 25.32 1.86
N GLU A 788 31.08 26.10 1.08
CA GLU A 788 31.15 26.04 -0.38
C GLU A 788 32.55 26.38 -0.89
N LYS A 789 33.08 25.51 -1.76
CA LYS A 789 34.39 25.67 -2.39
C LYS A 789 34.37 24.99 -3.76
N GLY A 790 34.60 25.77 -4.82
CA GLY A 790 34.63 25.24 -6.20
C GLY A 790 33.33 24.52 -6.59
N GLY A 791 32.19 25.01 -6.08
CA GLY A 791 30.86 24.49 -6.35
C GLY A 791 30.50 23.17 -5.68
N THR A 792 31.32 22.68 -4.74
CA THR A 792 31.00 21.51 -3.92
C THR A 792 30.58 21.95 -2.52
N LEU A 793 29.87 21.06 -1.79
CA LEU A 793 29.63 21.16 -0.35
C LEU A 793 30.23 19.91 0.34
N PRO A 794 30.49 19.96 1.66
CA PRO A 794 30.93 18.78 2.39
C PRO A 794 29.86 17.67 2.36
N ASN A 795 30.29 16.44 2.10
CA ASN A 795 29.46 15.25 2.31
C ASN A 795 29.29 15.00 3.82
N MET A 796 30.35 15.24 4.58
CA MET A 796 30.36 15.11 6.03
C MET A 796 31.31 16.13 6.65
N ILE A 797 30.94 16.66 7.83
CA ILE A 797 31.81 17.51 8.64
C ILE A 797 32.15 16.76 9.93
N ARG A 798 33.42 16.43 10.13
CA ARG A 798 33.93 15.73 11.32
C ARG A 798 34.71 16.69 12.19
N GLY A 799 34.13 17.13 13.31
CA GLY A 799 34.74 18.18 14.12
C GLY A 799 34.96 19.43 13.27
N ASN A 800 36.21 19.85 13.05
CA ASN A 800 36.58 20.95 12.14
C ASN A 800 36.95 20.53 10.71
N ASP A 801 36.99 19.24 10.40
CA ASP A 801 37.31 18.73 9.07
C ASP A 801 36.07 18.66 8.17
N ALA A 802 36.10 19.42 7.07
CA ALA A 802 35.09 19.43 6.01
C ALA A 802 35.69 18.99 4.65
N GLY A 803 36.73 18.16 4.70
CA GLY A 803 37.51 17.69 3.56
C GLY A 803 36.80 16.63 2.71
N ASN A 804 35.91 15.84 3.30
CA ASN A 804 35.08 14.90 2.52
C ASN A 804 34.00 15.67 1.75
N ARG A 805 34.09 15.66 0.43
CA ARG A 805 33.20 16.39 -0.49
C ARG A 805 32.66 15.48 -1.58
N ASP A 806 32.67 14.18 -1.32
CA ASP A 806 32.30 13.11 -2.25
C ASP A 806 30.77 12.98 -2.28
N THR A 807 30.11 14.01 -2.82
CA THR A 807 28.65 14.10 -2.93
C THR A 807 28.24 14.93 -4.15
N SER A 808 27.40 14.34 -5.00
CA SER A 808 26.77 15.00 -6.14
C SER A 808 25.38 15.52 -5.81
N ASP A 809 24.75 15.04 -4.74
CA ASP A 809 23.38 15.37 -4.37
C ASP A 809 23.27 16.43 -3.27
N ALA A 810 24.20 16.51 -2.30
CA ALA A 810 24.10 17.50 -1.22
C ALA A 810 24.03 18.95 -1.74
N PRO A 811 24.88 19.39 -2.70
CA PRO A 811 24.74 20.73 -3.28
C PRO A 811 23.40 20.95 -3.97
N LEU A 812 22.80 19.92 -4.56
CA LEU A 812 21.49 20.05 -5.22
C LEU A 812 20.33 20.05 -4.21
N TRP A 813 20.42 19.27 -3.13
CA TRP A 813 19.51 19.36 -1.99
C TRP A 813 19.54 20.74 -1.32
N PHE A 814 20.69 21.43 -1.36
CA PHE A 814 20.79 22.81 -0.90
C PHE A 814 19.88 23.75 -1.71
N PHE A 815 19.73 23.54 -3.04
CA PHE A 815 18.78 24.31 -3.85
C PHE A 815 17.34 24.05 -3.42
N VAL A 816 16.97 22.78 -3.18
CA VAL A 816 15.63 22.39 -2.72
C VAL A 816 15.30 23.06 -1.39
N ALA A 817 16.18 22.93 -0.39
CA ALA A 817 15.96 23.52 0.93
C ALA A 817 15.91 25.07 0.88
N CYS A 818 16.75 25.72 0.05
CA CYS A 818 16.66 27.16 -0.17
C CYS A 818 15.33 27.58 -0.83
N SER A 819 14.84 26.77 -1.79
CA SER A 819 13.56 27.01 -2.46
C SER A 819 12.39 26.90 -1.48
N ASP A 820 12.35 25.81 -0.70
CA ASP A 820 11.32 25.57 0.31
C ASP A 820 11.27 26.73 1.33
N LEU A 821 12.43 27.22 1.79
CA LEU A 821 12.51 28.33 2.75
C LEU A 821 11.99 29.65 2.16
N VAL A 822 12.36 29.98 0.91
CA VAL A 822 11.91 31.22 0.26
C VAL A 822 10.41 31.18 -0.02
N ASN A 823 9.88 30.01 -0.41
CA ASN A 823 8.47 29.83 -0.67
C ASN A 823 7.63 30.04 0.60
N ILE A 824 8.07 29.50 1.75
CA ILE A 824 7.33 29.67 3.01
C ILE A 824 7.46 31.09 3.59
N GLU A 825 8.61 31.76 3.42
CA GLU A 825 8.81 33.13 3.90
C GLU A 825 8.16 34.20 2.99
N GLY A 826 7.75 33.82 1.78
CA GLY A 826 7.09 34.70 0.82
C GLY A 826 7.95 35.87 0.31
N ASN A 827 9.26 35.88 0.58
CA ASN A 827 10.16 36.96 0.15
C ASN A 827 11.58 36.46 -0.18
N LYS A 828 12.29 37.22 -1.00
CA LYS A 828 13.62 36.86 -1.54
C LYS A 828 14.80 37.39 -0.71
N ASN A 829 14.56 37.95 0.49
CA ASN A 829 15.61 38.60 1.30
C ASN A 829 16.71 37.63 1.74
N PHE A 830 16.35 36.35 1.93
CA PHE A 830 17.29 35.28 2.26
C PHE A 830 18.50 35.22 1.31
N PHE A 831 18.30 35.51 0.02
CA PHE A 831 19.35 35.46 -0.99
C PHE A 831 20.44 36.52 -0.85
N SER A 832 20.10 37.66 -0.24
CA SER A 832 20.99 38.81 -0.07
C SER A 832 21.86 38.71 1.19
N LEU A 833 21.57 37.75 2.06
CA LEU A 833 22.34 37.53 3.27
C LEU A 833 23.75 37.03 2.94
N LYS A 834 24.76 37.61 3.60
CA LYS A 834 26.19 37.28 3.44
C LYS A 834 26.63 36.20 4.43
N TYR A 835 27.49 35.29 3.96
CA TYR A 835 28.12 34.21 4.73
C TYR A 835 29.59 34.10 4.36
N GLY A 836 30.46 34.39 5.33
CA GLY A 836 31.86 34.67 5.02
C GLY A 836 31.95 35.81 4.01
N LYS A 837 32.40 35.50 2.79
CA LYS A 837 32.60 36.48 1.69
C LYS A 837 31.51 36.47 0.61
N LYS A 838 30.59 35.50 0.59
CA LYS A 838 29.58 35.31 -0.48
C LYS A 838 28.14 35.42 0.04
N THR A 839 27.18 35.80 -0.79
CA THR A 839 25.74 35.68 -0.48
C THR A 839 25.19 34.29 -0.85
N ILE A 840 24.00 33.88 -0.35
CA ILE A 840 23.37 32.61 -0.83
C ILE A 840 23.26 32.61 -2.35
N ARG A 841 22.82 33.74 -2.93
CA ARG A 841 22.71 33.85 -4.39
C ARG A 841 24.04 33.53 -5.07
N GLN A 842 25.14 34.10 -4.58
CA GLN A 842 26.48 33.83 -5.11
C GLN A 842 26.93 32.38 -4.89
N ILE A 843 26.54 31.75 -3.78
CA ILE A 843 26.82 30.32 -3.49
C ILE A 843 26.08 29.43 -4.49
N LEU A 844 24.79 29.64 -4.71
CA LEU A 844 24.00 28.88 -5.70
C LEU A 844 24.59 29.01 -7.11
N PHE A 845 24.99 30.23 -7.51
CA PHE A 845 25.67 30.42 -8.79
C PHE A 845 27.06 29.79 -8.85
N SER A 846 27.79 29.75 -7.75
CA SER A 846 29.09 29.05 -7.67
C SER A 846 28.89 27.56 -7.95
N ILE A 847 27.91 26.92 -7.28
CA ILE A 847 27.60 25.51 -7.44
C ILE A 847 27.19 25.19 -8.88
N ILE A 848 26.20 25.91 -9.43
CA ILE A 848 25.67 25.60 -10.77
C ILE A 848 26.73 25.77 -11.86
N ASN A 849 27.54 26.83 -11.81
CA ASN A 849 28.55 27.08 -12.83
C ASN A 849 29.69 26.06 -12.73
N SER A 850 30.10 25.66 -11.53
CA SER A 850 31.10 24.60 -11.38
C SER A 850 30.57 23.23 -11.81
N TYR A 851 29.29 22.92 -11.65
CA TYR A 851 28.70 21.70 -12.21
C TYR A 851 28.74 21.73 -13.75
N ILE A 852 28.54 22.89 -14.37
CA ILE A 852 28.64 23.07 -15.83
C ILE A 852 30.09 22.95 -16.31
N GLU A 853 31.04 23.62 -15.65
CA GLU A 853 32.44 23.68 -16.04
C GLU A 853 33.20 22.38 -15.69
N GLY A 854 32.79 21.72 -14.60
CA GLY A 854 33.43 20.58 -13.98
C GLY A 854 34.00 20.94 -12.61
N THR A 855 33.66 20.17 -11.58
CA THR A 855 34.22 20.30 -10.24
C THR A 855 35.57 19.57 -10.15
N SER A 856 36.39 19.90 -9.15
CA SER A 856 37.70 19.27 -8.95
C SER A 856 37.63 17.77 -8.63
N ASN A 857 36.46 17.29 -8.18
CA ASN A 857 36.20 15.88 -7.85
C ASN A 857 35.41 15.14 -8.94
N GLY A 858 35.31 15.69 -10.15
CA GLY A 858 34.82 14.94 -11.32
C GLY A 858 33.31 15.04 -11.60
N ILE A 859 32.56 15.87 -10.87
CA ILE A 859 31.15 16.16 -11.19
C ILE A 859 31.13 17.15 -12.35
N LYS A 860 30.45 16.81 -13.45
CA LYS A 860 30.45 17.67 -14.63
C LYS A 860 29.20 17.47 -15.50
N MET A 861 28.72 18.56 -16.08
CA MET A 861 27.68 18.52 -17.10
C MET A 861 28.24 18.03 -18.44
N ASP A 862 27.57 17.04 -19.03
CA ASP A 862 27.76 16.68 -20.42
C ASP A 862 27.20 17.79 -21.32
N PRO A 863 28.02 18.42 -22.19
CA PRO A 863 27.55 19.50 -23.05
C PRO A 863 26.51 19.04 -24.08
N GLU A 864 26.52 17.77 -24.49
CA GLU A 864 25.61 17.25 -25.52
C GLU A 864 24.20 17.02 -24.96
N SER A 865 24.06 16.31 -23.84
CA SER A 865 22.77 16.03 -23.20
C SER A 865 22.33 17.09 -22.19
N GLY A 866 23.27 17.82 -21.56
CA GLY A 866 22.99 18.69 -20.42
C GLY A 866 22.88 17.96 -19.08
N LEU A 867 23.07 16.63 -19.06
CA LEU A 867 23.00 15.80 -17.86
C LEU A 867 24.28 15.91 -17.01
N ILE A 868 24.16 15.71 -15.70
CA ILE A 868 25.28 15.72 -14.76
C ILE A 868 25.86 14.32 -14.61
N PHE A 869 27.14 14.18 -14.95
CA PHE A 869 27.95 13.03 -14.60
C PHE A 869 28.26 13.04 -13.10
N SER A 870 27.95 11.94 -12.42
CA SER A 870 28.30 11.65 -11.03
C SER A 870 29.41 10.59 -11.00
N PRO A 871 30.51 10.83 -10.28
CA PRO A 871 31.46 9.78 -9.92
C PRO A 871 30.79 8.65 -9.14
N ALA A 872 31.47 7.50 -9.06
CA ALA A 872 31.05 6.40 -8.19
C ALA A 872 30.89 6.88 -6.74
N HIS A 873 30.00 6.26 -5.94
CA HIS A 873 29.78 6.50 -4.51
C HIS A 873 29.44 7.96 -4.08
N PHE A 874 29.12 8.86 -5.00
CA PHE A 874 28.79 10.27 -4.71
C PHE A 874 27.28 10.53 -4.56
N THR A 875 26.44 9.53 -4.78
CA THR A 875 24.98 9.64 -4.69
C THR A 875 24.49 9.27 -3.29
N TRP A 876 23.17 9.11 -3.10
CA TRP A 876 22.62 8.54 -1.86
C TRP A 876 23.23 7.19 -1.47
N MET A 877 23.73 6.43 -2.45
CA MET A 877 24.52 5.23 -2.22
C MET A 877 26.00 5.60 -2.16
N ASP A 878 26.50 5.85 -0.96
CA ASP A 878 27.88 6.30 -0.68
C ASP A 878 28.81 5.19 -0.17
N THR A 879 28.37 3.94 -0.26
CA THR A 879 29.20 2.78 0.09
C THR A 879 30.48 2.79 -0.75
N ASN A 880 31.62 2.73 -0.07
CA ASN A 880 32.94 2.68 -0.68
C ASN A 880 33.75 1.57 0.03
N HIS A 881 34.57 0.81 -0.73
CA HIS A 881 35.40 -0.34 -0.27
C HIS A 881 34.74 -1.73 -0.07
N PRO A 882 34.35 -2.45 -1.16
CA PRO A 882 34.12 -1.95 -2.50
C PRO A 882 32.76 -1.24 -2.56
N ALA A 883 32.56 -0.40 -3.58
CA ALA A 883 31.25 0.22 -3.77
C ALA A 883 30.20 -0.86 -4.10
N GLY A 884 29.18 -0.99 -3.25
CA GLY A 884 28.18 -2.06 -3.38
C GLY A 884 27.32 -1.89 -4.63
N THR A 885 26.89 -0.65 -4.91
CA THR A 885 26.36 -0.25 -6.22
C THR A 885 26.97 1.11 -6.58
N PRO A 886 27.97 1.18 -7.48
CA PRO A 886 28.75 2.39 -7.70
C PRO A 886 27.95 3.62 -8.16
N ARG A 887 26.87 3.41 -8.94
CA ARG A 887 26.00 4.48 -9.49
C ARG A 887 26.76 5.58 -10.23
N GLU A 888 27.88 5.25 -10.86
CA GLU A 888 28.62 6.18 -11.72
C GLU A 888 27.87 6.48 -13.02
N GLY A 889 28.01 7.69 -13.57
CA GLY A 889 27.40 8.10 -14.83
C GLY A 889 26.28 9.11 -14.63
N TYR A 890 25.08 8.85 -15.15
CA TYR A 890 23.94 9.79 -15.11
C TYR A 890 22.76 9.25 -14.27
N PRO A 891 22.89 9.13 -12.93
CA PRO A 891 21.79 8.64 -12.10
C PRO A 891 20.56 9.56 -12.18
N ILE A 892 19.39 8.96 -12.38
CA ILE A 892 18.15 9.70 -12.69
C ILE A 892 17.74 10.68 -11.59
N GLU A 893 17.97 10.32 -10.32
CA GLU A 893 17.69 11.16 -9.16
C GLU A 893 18.56 12.41 -9.11
N ILE A 894 19.82 12.32 -9.55
CA ILE A 894 20.72 13.48 -9.69
C ILE A 894 20.20 14.38 -10.80
N GLN A 895 19.74 13.81 -11.91
CA GLN A 895 19.18 14.59 -13.01
C GLN A 895 17.88 15.30 -12.62
N ALA A 896 17.03 14.66 -11.81
CA ALA A 896 15.81 15.28 -11.28
C ALA A 896 16.13 16.48 -10.37
N LEU A 897 17.10 16.33 -9.46
CA LEU A 897 17.57 17.42 -8.60
C LEU A 897 18.27 18.53 -9.40
N TRP A 898 19.01 18.18 -10.45
CA TRP A 898 19.65 19.11 -11.37
C TRP A 898 18.63 19.93 -12.17
N PHE A 899 17.64 19.27 -12.76
CA PHE A 899 16.52 19.91 -13.43
C PHE A 899 15.78 20.86 -12.48
N PHE A 900 15.53 20.43 -11.24
CA PHE A 900 14.95 21.29 -10.21
C PHE A 900 15.81 22.53 -9.95
N ALA A 901 17.14 22.36 -9.77
CA ALA A 901 18.05 23.46 -9.52
C ALA A 901 18.04 24.50 -10.66
N LEU A 902 18.09 24.06 -11.92
CA LEU A 902 17.99 24.93 -13.10
C LEU A 902 16.64 25.66 -13.17
N SER A 903 15.54 24.93 -12.93
CA SER A 903 14.19 25.49 -12.92
C SER A 903 13.99 26.51 -11.80
N PHE A 904 14.63 26.29 -10.66
CA PHE A 904 14.62 27.25 -9.56
C PHE A 904 15.46 28.49 -9.88
N LEU A 905 16.63 28.32 -10.52
CA LEU A 905 17.46 29.44 -10.96
C LEU A 905 16.75 30.36 -11.96
N SER A 906 15.97 29.80 -12.89
CA SER A 906 15.19 30.59 -13.86
C SER A 906 14.14 31.48 -13.19
N GLN A 907 13.67 31.12 -11.98
CA GLN A 907 12.69 31.91 -11.21
C GLN A 907 13.34 33.02 -10.36
N ILE A 908 14.60 32.88 -9.99
CA ILE A 908 15.32 33.85 -9.15
C ILE A 908 16.21 34.82 -9.96
N ASP A 909 16.57 34.43 -11.18
CA ASP A 909 17.36 35.23 -12.11
C ASP A 909 16.47 35.86 -13.19
N SER A 910 16.82 37.07 -13.65
CA SER A 910 15.95 37.85 -14.54
C SER A 910 16.56 38.09 -15.92
N GLY A 911 15.72 38.26 -16.94
CA GLY A 911 16.15 38.61 -18.30
C GLY A 911 16.86 37.46 -19.03
N LYS A 912 17.96 37.77 -19.74
CA LYS A 912 18.69 36.79 -20.56
C LYS A 912 19.27 35.63 -19.74
N ALA A 913 19.66 35.88 -18.49
CA ALA A 913 20.25 34.86 -17.63
C ALA A 913 19.18 33.85 -17.15
N GLY A 914 17.99 34.32 -16.76
CA GLY A 914 16.85 33.45 -16.43
C GLY A 914 16.44 32.53 -17.58
N LYS A 915 16.38 33.06 -18.81
CA LYS A 915 16.06 32.29 -20.02
C LYS A 915 17.10 31.20 -20.31
N LYS A 916 18.40 31.49 -20.09
CA LYS A 916 19.48 30.49 -20.23
C LYS A 916 19.23 29.26 -19.34
N TRP A 917 18.80 29.47 -18.09
CA TRP A 917 18.51 28.37 -17.15
C TRP A 917 17.28 27.57 -17.58
N GLU A 918 16.23 28.24 -18.06
CA GLU A 918 15.02 27.59 -18.56
C GLU A 918 15.30 26.72 -19.80
N ASP A 919 16.08 27.23 -20.75
CA ASP A 919 16.45 26.48 -21.96
C ASP A 919 17.29 25.23 -21.61
N MET A 920 18.18 25.35 -20.61
CA MET A 920 18.97 24.22 -20.11
C MET A 920 18.11 23.19 -19.37
N ALA A 921 17.14 23.62 -18.57
CA ALA A 921 16.19 22.72 -17.90
C ALA A 921 15.36 21.93 -18.92
N LYS A 922 14.87 22.59 -19.98
CA LYS A 922 14.15 21.92 -21.08
C LYS A 922 15.01 20.86 -21.78
N LYS A 923 16.30 21.15 -21.96
CA LYS A 923 17.26 20.21 -22.55
C LYS A 923 17.48 18.97 -21.66
N VAL A 924 17.54 19.14 -20.34
CA VAL A 924 17.66 18.01 -19.38
C VAL A 924 16.38 17.17 -19.34
N GLN A 925 15.22 17.80 -19.56
CA GLN A 925 13.92 17.13 -19.55
C GLN A 925 13.67 16.29 -20.82
N SER A 926 14.16 16.74 -21.97
CA SER A 926 14.07 16.04 -23.26
C SER A 926 15.03 14.85 -23.32
#